data_AF-A0A9P4WLZ1-F1
#
_entry.id   AF-A0A9P4WLZ1-F1
#
_cell.length_a   1.000
_cell.length_b   1.000
_cell.length_c   1.000
_cell.angle_alpha   90.00
_cell.angle_beta   90.00
_cell.angle_gamma   90.00
#
_symmetry.space_group_name_H-M   'P 1'
#
loop_
_entity.id
_entity.type
_entity.pdbx_description
1 polymer ?
#
loop_
_entity_poly.entity_id
_entity_poly.type
_entity_poly.pdbx_seq_one_letter_code
_entity_poly.pdbx_strand_id
1 'polypeptide(L)'
;MATDTEPTELKWSAQFALAHNTRSTQLPGDKILLPPSALEQLLAAAPIITFDSDRPHFTSFDPFNPYTHAAERQARAQFQDRHQQLPHPLTFRLVNPDNGRVVHAGIREFSAEEGQIVLSSFLRDALGIEASSVESSRGASPNGPSGSDVVMDNGEAVNGAASTKITVHAKQLPKGTFVKLRPLEAGYDPEDWKSLLEEHLRSNFTTLTNGEVLVVYGGRAAGGKREEFRFLVDGFKPEGDGICVVDTDLEVDIEALNEEQARETMKRIVAKRQRAPGTAEGSSVGGEIDVFKGRNGQVLDGEYVDFELQSWDRSQGLEITLSDVDDEEEVDLFVSPYSAQQRVRPRDSEHVFADTSSSYPKRIRIQPTNAELDGADAIWISVRAYPSESVSSVPKRFHLKVSVFDPRAKATNGEGSVEKIIHDDDEVQCKNCKQYVPKGSLFLHENFCLRNNIVCPQGCGQIFQKRSPALQNHWHCPQDTFTGNTPLSLQKHNAIYHTLQTCSSCGIDFPSLPTLAHHKTTTCPGKLILCRFCHLQVPQEGDPTEPPNPELLLSGLTPHELADGGRTTECHLCNKIVRFRDMETHLRHHDLERLSRPAPRMCRNVNCGRTQDGASKTGDTRAGTRKGQGPGNEIGLCSVCFGPLYVSLHDPEGKALKRRIERRYLSQLLTGCGKSWCRNEFCRAGRKNLGQEDRSVPTREAIPMVKPFLEGMDGRGYVTPLHFCVDEASQKRRTLAEMLAAEKGIEGKGGYGIEWCVAALEAENGDLEKARAWLKSWAPQRSEA
;
A
#
# COMPACT_ATOMS: atom_id res chain seq x y z
N MET A 1 38.49 33.34 3.85
CA MET A 1 39.29 32.57 4.83
C MET A 1 38.36 32.22 5.96
N ALA A 2 37.73 31.05 5.88
CA ALA A 2 36.87 30.54 6.94
C ALA A 2 37.78 29.92 8.00
N THR A 3 37.69 30.40 9.23
CA THR A 3 38.34 29.80 10.40
C THR A 3 37.55 28.56 10.79
N ASP A 4 38.16 27.38 10.71
CA ASP A 4 37.66 26.16 11.32
C ASP A 4 37.51 26.36 12.83
N THR A 5 36.27 26.55 13.29
CA THR A 5 35.93 26.44 14.71
C THR A 5 35.70 24.96 15.02
N GLU A 6 36.57 24.36 15.82
CA GLU A 6 36.38 23.01 16.38
C GLU A 6 35.00 22.93 17.07
N PRO A 7 34.22 21.84 16.87
CA PRO A 7 32.94 21.68 17.53
C PRO A 7 33.15 21.51 19.04
N THR A 8 32.47 22.33 19.84
CA THR A 8 32.46 22.22 21.30
C THR A 8 31.87 20.87 21.72
N GLU A 9 32.72 19.97 22.22
CA GLU A 9 32.29 18.65 22.68
C GLU A 9 31.37 18.73 23.91
N LEU A 10 30.23 18.03 23.86
CA LEU A 10 29.29 17.88 24.96
C LEU A 10 29.93 17.10 26.11
N LYS A 11 30.25 17.76 27.23
CA LYS A 11 30.85 17.13 28.42
C LYS A 11 29.79 16.86 29.49
N TRP A 12 29.36 15.61 29.60
CA TRP A 12 28.45 15.13 30.65
C TRP A 12 28.86 13.74 31.13
N SER A 13 28.74 13.49 32.44
CA SER A 13 28.98 12.17 33.03
C SER A 13 28.12 11.94 34.26
N ALA A 14 27.54 10.75 34.38
CA ALA A 14 26.76 10.32 35.54
C ALA A 14 26.94 8.82 35.82
N GLN A 15 26.68 8.40 37.05
CA GLN A 15 26.78 7.01 37.48
C GLN A 15 25.38 6.46 37.81
N PHE A 16 25.02 5.32 37.25
CA PHE A 16 23.71 4.70 37.41
C PHE A 16 23.83 3.27 37.92
N ALA A 17 22.84 2.82 38.69
CA ALA A 17 22.73 1.42 39.10
C ALA A 17 22.08 0.58 37.99
N LEU A 18 22.56 -0.64 37.79
CA LEU A 18 21.98 -1.55 36.80
C LEU A 18 20.58 -2.01 37.22
N ALA A 19 19.59 -1.81 36.35
CA ALA A 19 18.22 -2.28 36.58
C ALA A 19 18.12 -3.82 36.48
N HIS A 20 17.27 -4.42 37.33
CA HIS A 20 16.89 -5.83 37.25
C HIS A 20 15.92 -6.02 36.08
N ASN A 21 16.30 -6.82 35.10
CA ASN A 21 15.55 -6.93 33.85
C ASN A 21 14.24 -7.71 34.06
N THR A 22 13.10 -7.12 33.72
CA THR A 22 11.84 -7.87 33.54
C THR A 22 11.78 -8.39 32.10
N ARG A 23 11.06 -9.48 31.84
CA ARG A 23 10.95 -10.08 30.50
C ARG A 23 10.44 -9.12 29.39
N SER A 24 9.90 -7.95 29.74
CA SER A 24 9.35 -6.96 28.80
C SER A 24 10.36 -5.92 28.30
N THR A 25 11.61 -5.89 28.79
CA THR A 25 12.61 -4.85 28.45
C THR A 25 13.83 -5.40 27.71
N GLN A 26 13.63 -6.27 26.71
CA GLN A 26 14.72 -6.69 25.82
C GLN A 26 15.06 -5.57 24.82
N LEU A 27 16.21 -4.93 25.01
CA LEU A 27 16.75 -3.92 24.10
C LEU A 27 17.58 -4.59 23.00
N PRO A 28 17.42 -4.19 21.72
CA PRO A 28 18.24 -4.70 20.62
C PRO A 28 19.61 -4.01 20.59
N GLY A 29 20.65 -4.76 20.18
CA GLY A 29 21.98 -4.25 19.84
C GLY A 29 22.66 -3.40 20.93
N ASP A 30 23.17 -2.22 20.58
CA ASP A 30 23.96 -1.32 21.46
C ASP A 30 23.10 -0.24 22.16
N LYS A 31 21.80 -0.48 22.29
CA LYS A 31 20.86 0.52 22.82
C LYS A 31 20.77 0.50 24.35
N ILE A 32 20.71 1.69 24.95
CA ILE A 32 20.47 1.90 26.39
C ILE A 32 19.20 2.71 26.66
N LEU A 33 18.68 2.62 27.89
CA LEU A 33 17.67 3.53 28.45
C LEU A 33 18.26 4.29 29.62
N LEU A 34 18.09 5.61 29.61
CA LEU A 34 18.51 6.52 30.69
C LEU A 34 17.28 7.15 31.37
N PRO A 35 17.40 7.68 32.60
CA PRO A 35 16.29 8.35 33.25
C PRO A 35 16.01 9.74 32.66
N PRO A 36 14.79 10.27 32.79
CA PRO A 36 14.44 11.62 32.35
C PRO A 36 15.37 12.72 32.90
N SER A 37 15.82 12.59 34.16
CA SER A 37 16.80 13.51 34.76
C SER A 37 18.13 13.60 34.00
N ALA A 38 18.56 12.54 33.32
CA ALA A 38 19.75 12.56 32.48
C ALA A 38 19.56 13.46 31.25
N LEU A 39 18.36 13.48 30.65
CA LEU A 39 18.05 14.36 29.52
C LEU A 39 18.09 15.83 29.94
N GLU A 40 17.52 16.16 31.10
CA GLU A 40 17.53 17.53 31.63
C GLU A 40 18.97 18.03 31.85
N GLN A 41 19.83 17.17 32.42
CA GLN A 41 21.24 17.48 32.62
C GLN A 41 22.01 17.62 31.29
N LEU A 42 21.72 16.78 30.29
CA LEU A 42 22.32 16.88 28.97
C LEU A 42 21.90 18.17 28.25
N LEU A 43 20.63 18.56 28.35
CA LEU A 43 20.12 19.83 27.80
C LEU A 43 20.74 21.04 28.50
N ALA A 44 21.00 20.96 29.81
CA ALA A 44 21.71 21.99 30.56
C ALA A 44 23.20 22.09 30.18
N ALA A 45 23.81 20.97 29.78
CA ALA A 45 25.20 20.91 29.33
C ALA A 45 25.39 21.21 27.83
N ALA A 46 24.31 21.30 27.05
CA ALA A 46 24.38 21.53 25.60
C ALA A 46 24.85 22.96 25.26
N PRO A 47 25.71 23.13 24.23
CA PRO A 47 26.14 24.44 23.78
C PRO A 47 24.97 25.25 23.20
N ILE A 48 24.87 26.53 23.57
CA ILE A 48 23.88 27.46 23.03
C ILE A 48 24.36 27.92 21.64
N ILE A 49 23.66 27.51 20.58
CA ILE A 49 23.93 27.98 19.22
C ILE A 49 23.21 29.31 19.00
N THR A 50 23.95 30.41 18.92
CA THR A 50 23.41 31.71 18.51
C THR A 50 23.43 31.81 16.99
N PHE A 51 22.26 31.83 16.35
CA PHE A 51 22.14 32.21 14.94
C PHE A 51 22.19 33.74 14.77
N ASP A 52 22.75 34.18 13.64
CA ASP A 52 23.02 35.56 13.26
C ASP A 52 21.80 36.49 13.48
N SER A 53 21.95 37.50 14.34
CA SER A 53 20.88 38.33 14.90
C SER A 53 20.31 39.42 13.97
N ASP A 54 20.74 39.46 12.71
CA ASP A 54 20.52 40.59 11.80
C ASP A 54 19.48 40.34 10.69
N ARG A 55 18.73 39.22 10.70
CA ARG A 55 17.63 39.00 9.76
C ARG A 55 16.25 39.27 10.39
N PRO A 56 15.39 40.11 9.78
CA PRO A 56 14.03 40.30 10.26
C PRO A 56 13.21 39.03 10.06
N HIS A 57 12.43 38.64 11.08
CA HIS A 57 11.65 37.39 11.07
C HIS A 57 10.36 37.49 10.25
N PHE A 58 9.97 38.71 9.84
CA PHE A 58 8.75 38.96 9.09
C PHE A 58 9.06 39.67 7.77
N THR A 59 8.44 39.21 6.67
CA THR A 59 8.63 39.78 5.33
C THR A 59 8.01 41.18 5.15
N SER A 60 7.31 41.70 6.17
CA SER A 60 6.65 43.02 6.20
C SER A 60 7.14 43.88 7.37
N PHE A 61 8.42 43.78 7.74
CA PHE A 61 9.00 44.61 8.79
C PHE A 61 9.22 46.04 8.29
N ASP A 62 8.48 47.00 8.86
CA ASP A 62 8.71 48.44 8.68
C ASP A 62 9.42 49.00 9.93
N PRO A 63 10.66 49.53 9.81
CA PRO A 63 11.45 50.07 10.91
C PRO A 63 10.82 51.29 11.61
N PHE A 64 9.88 51.98 10.96
CA PHE A 64 9.29 53.22 11.45
C PHE A 64 7.89 53.04 12.05
N ASN A 65 7.33 51.82 12.00
CA ASN A 65 6.03 51.53 12.57
C ASN A 65 6.17 50.93 13.99
N PRO A 66 5.62 51.58 15.04
CA PRO A 66 5.78 51.11 16.42
C PRO A 66 5.11 49.75 16.68
N TYR A 67 4.09 49.36 15.90
CA TYR A 67 3.41 48.08 16.06
C TYR A 67 4.20 46.91 15.47
N THR A 68 4.85 47.08 14.32
CA THR A 68 5.73 46.07 13.72
C THR A 68 6.99 45.91 14.56
N HIS A 69 7.53 46.99 15.12
CA HIS A 69 8.68 46.93 16.02
C HIS A 69 8.37 46.23 17.36
N ALA A 70 7.16 46.39 17.91
CA ALA A 70 6.74 45.65 19.11
C ALA A 70 6.55 44.15 18.82
N ALA A 71 5.93 43.82 17.68
CA ALA A 71 5.77 42.43 17.23
C ALA A 71 7.11 41.74 16.95
N GLU A 72 8.06 42.44 16.31
CA GLU A 72 9.44 41.97 16.09
C GLU A 72 10.15 41.68 17.42
N ARG A 73 10.02 42.57 18.41
CA ARG A 73 10.65 42.40 19.73
C ARG A 73 10.05 41.23 20.50
N GLN A 74 8.73 41.03 20.40
CA GLN A 74 8.03 39.92 21.04
C GLN A 74 8.35 38.57 20.35
N ALA A 75 8.49 38.58 19.03
CA ALA A 75 8.94 37.42 18.26
C ALA A 75 10.40 37.04 18.56
N ARG A 76 11.28 38.03 18.69
CA ARG A 76 12.68 37.82 19.12
C ARG A 76 12.77 37.29 20.55
N ALA A 77 11.92 37.76 21.46
CA ALA A 77 11.86 37.22 22.82
C ALA A 77 11.36 35.76 22.84
N GLN A 78 10.39 35.41 21.99
CA GLN A 78 9.91 34.03 21.83
C GLN A 78 10.96 33.11 21.16
N PHE A 79 11.78 33.64 20.24
CA PHE A 79 12.86 32.88 19.61
C PHE A 79 14.09 32.70 20.51
N GLN A 80 14.30 33.59 21.49
CA GLN A 80 15.36 33.47 22.49
C GLN A 80 15.09 32.33 23.49
N ASP A 81 13.83 31.92 23.67
CA ASP A 81 13.48 30.75 24.48
C ASP A 81 13.75 29.45 23.70
N ARG A 82 15.00 28.97 23.82
CA ARG A 82 15.48 27.58 23.68
C ARG A 82 15.52 26.96 22.27
N HIS A 83 16.68 27.09 21.63
CA HIS A 83 17.21 26.04 20.75
C HIS A 83 18.49 25.42 21.38
N GLN A 84 18.31 24.62 22.43
CA GLN A 84 19.34 23.69 22.92
C GLN A 84 19.32 22.48 21.98
N GLN A 85 20.12 22.50 20.92
CA GLN A 85 20.24 21.35 20.02
C GLN A 85 21.31 20.40 20.55
N LEU A 86 20.88 19.20 20.98
CA LEU A 86 21.78 18.10 21.24
C LEU A 86 22.31 17.54 19.91
N PRO A 87 23.58 17.14 19.84
CA PRO A 87 24.12 16.52 18.64
C PRO A 87 23.38 15.22 18.32
N HIS A 88 23.05 15.01 17.04
CA HIS A 88 22.44 13.78 16.56
C HIS A 88 23.46 13.00 15.72
N PRO A 89 23.69 11.69 15.97
CA PRO A 89 23.16 10.87 17.07
C PRO A 89 23.89 11.09 18.41
N LEU A 90 23.18 10.86 19.52
CA LEU A 90 23.74 10.89 20.88
C LEU A 90 24.41 9.57 21.23
N THR A 91 25.74 9.62 21.42
CA THR A 91 26.55 8.44 21.76
C THR A 91 27.16 8.57 23.16
N PHE A 92 27.25 7.43 23.85
CA PHE A 92 27.74 7.33 25.21
C PHE A 92 28.88 6.32 25.32
N ARG A 93 29.83 6.62 26.19
CA ARG A 93 30.89 5.71 26.62
C ARG A 93 30.49 5.13 27.98
N LEU A 94 30.24 3.83 28.01
CA LEU A 94 29.95 3.07 29.22
C LEU A 94 31.25 2.52 29.79
N VAL A 95 31.48 2.73 31.08
CA VAL A 95 32.61 2.20 31.81
C VAL A 95 32.08 1.39 32.98
N ASN A 96 32.45 0.10 33.01
CA ASN A 96 32.23 -0.72 34.19
C ASN A 96 33.42 -0.51 35.15
N PRO A 97 33.23 0.15 36.31
CA PRO A 97 34.30 0.41 37.26
C PRO A 97 34.85 -0.88 37.90
N ASP A 98 34.07 -1.97 37.91
CA ASP A 98 34.45 -3.20 38.61
C ASP A 98 35.49 -4.01 37.84
N ASN A 99 35.48 -3.97 36.50
CA ASN A 99 36.41 -4.72 35.64
C ASN A 99 37.18 -3.85 34.63
N GLY A 100 36.94 -2.53 34.62
CA GLY A 100 37.62 -1.57 33.75
C GLY A 100 37.24 -1.67 32.27
N ARG A 101 36.24 -2.49 31.90
CA ARG A 101 35.79 -2.63 30.51
C ARG A 101 35.05 -1.38 30.05
N VAL A 102 35.27 -1.04 28.79
CA VAL A 102 34.73 0.16 28.15
C VAL A 102 34.03 -0.25 26.87
N VAL A 103 32.77 0.18 26.71
CA VAL A 103 31.97 -0.10 25.51
C VAL A 103 31.23 1.17 25.11
N HIS A 104 31.06 1.38 23.81
CA HIS A 104 30.24 2.46 23.28
C HIS A 104 28.80 2.02 23.01
N ALA A 105 27.85 2.92 23.28
CA ALA A 105 26.43 2.65 23.15
C ALA A 105 25.66 3.89 22.67
N GLY A 106 24.51 3.68 22.05
CA GLY A 106 23.56 4.75 21.73
C GLY A 106 22.31 4.73 22.60
N ILE A 107 21.71 5.90 22.80
CA ILE A 107 20.46 6.02 23.52
C ILE A 107 19.28 5.62 22.64
N ARG A 108 18.32 4.87 23.20
CA ARG A 108 17.02 4.63 22.55
C ARG A 108 15.99 5.67 22.99
N GLU A 109 15.81 5.82 24.29
CA GLU A 109 14.88 6.78 24.89
C GLU A 109 15.23 7.05 26.37
N PHE A 110 14.64 8.09 26.94
CA PHE A 110 14.84 8.51 28.33
C PHE A 110 13.64 8.10 29.21
N SER A 111 13.48 6.79 29.45
CA SER A 111 12.32 6.21 30.15
C SER A 111 12.67 5.35 31.37
N ALA A 112 13.95 5.26 31.75
CA ALA A 112 14.36 4.45 32.89
C ALA A 112 13.96 5.07 34.24
N GLU A 113 13.88 4.24 35.28
CA GLU A 113 13.69 4.72 36.66
C GLU A 113 14.85 5.63 37.09
N GLU A 114 14.54 6.62 37.92
CA GLU A 114 15.54 7.57 38.44
C GLU A 114 16.72 6.85 39.11
N GLY A 115 17.93 7.20 38.68
CA GLY A 115 19.17 6.58 39.18
C GLY A 115 19.50 5.19 38.61
N GLN A 116 18.70 4.66 37.68
CA GLN A 116 18.93 3.35 37.06
C GLN A 116 19.25 3.44 35.56
N ILE A 117 19.97 2.43 35.06
CA ILE A 117 20.24 2.23 33.62
C ILE A 117 19.79 0.84 33.17
N VAL A 118 19.13 0.78 32.01
CA VAL A 118 18.80 -0.49 31.34
C VAL A 118 19.76 -0.71 30.18
N LEU A 119 20.46 -1.84 30.22
CA LEU A 119 21.38 -2.29 29.17
C LEU A 119 20.79 -3.48 28.39
N SER A 120 21.08 -3.55 27.09
CA SER A 120 20.84 -4.73 26.25
C SER A 120 21.66 -5.94 26.70
N SER A 121 21.27 -7.14 26.27
CA SER A 121 22.03 -8.37 26.54
C SER A 121 23.45 -8.28 25.97
N PHE A 122 23.58 -7.78 24.74
CA PHE A 122 24.88 -7.54 24.09
C PHE A 122 25.81 -6.66 24.93
N LEU A 123 25.32 -5.53 25.45
CA LEU A 123 26.14 -4.61 26.25
C LEU A 123 26.52 -5.19 27.62
N ARG A 124 25.67 -6.04 28.21
CA ARG A 124 25.97 -6.73 29.48
C ARG A 124 27.11 -7.74 29.30
N ASP A 125 27.05 -8.51 28.22
CA ASP A 125 28.09 -9.48 27.87
C ASP A 125 29.42 -8.77 27.56
N ALA A 126 29.39 -7.70 26.77
CA ALA A 126 30.56 -6.88 26.45
C ALA A 126 31.19 -6.25 27.71
N LEU A 127 30.37 -5.70 28.61
CA LEU A 127 30.80 -5.14 29.90
C LEU A 127 31.13 -6.19 30.96
N GLY A 128 31.02 -7.49 30.67
CA GLY A 128 31.40 -8.59 31.56
C GLY A 128 30.56 -8.69 32.82
N ILE A 129 29.26 -8.39 32.73
CA ILE A 129 28.31 -8.49 33.84
C ILE A 129 27.65 -9.87 33.79
N GLU A 130 28.05 -10.79 34.68
CA GLU A 130 27.49 -12.14 34.71
C GLU A 130 25.98 -12.12 35.00
N ALA A 131 25.19 -12.74 34.12
CA ALA A 131 23.79 -13.03 34.41
C ALA A 131 23.76 -14.14 35.48
N SER A 132 23.31 -13.83 36.69
CA SER A 132 23.03 -14.86 37.69
C SER A 132 22.09 -15.89 37.07
N SER A 133 22.60 -17.11 36.94
CA SER A 133 21.87 -18.28 36.46
C SER A 133 20.67 -18.52 37.38
N VAL A 134 19.48 -18.16 36.88
CA VAL A 134 18.22 -18.60 37.49
C VAL A 134 18.06 -20.08 37.13
N GLU A 135 18.73 -20.94 37.89
CA GLU A 135 18.42 -22.36 37.92
C GLU A 135 16.98 -22.55 38.40
N SER A 136 16.23 -23.23 37.55
CA SER A 136 14.82 -23.57 37.76
C SER A 136 14.68 -24.50 38.96
N SER A 137 14.39 -23.97 40.13
CA SER A 137 13.96 -24.75 41.29
C SER A 137 12.42 -24.91 41.28
N ARG A 138 11.91 -25.70 40.33
CA ARG A 138 10.61 -26.35 40.46
C ARG A 138 10.83 -27.73 41.08
N GLY A 139 10.63 -27.83 42.38
CA GLY A 139 10.76 -29.09 43.11
C GLY A 139 10.35 -28.96 44.58
N ALA A 140 9.12 -28.50 44.83
CA ALA A 140 8.51 -28.67 46.14
C ALA A 140 7.95 -30.10 46.24
N SER A 141 8.47 -30.88 47.18
CA SER A 141 7.76 -32.03 47.74
C SER A 141 8.05 -32.12 49.25
N PRO A 142 7.03 -32.30 50.11
CA PRO A 142 7.16 -32.18 51.56
C PRO A 142 7.39 -33.54 52.23
N ASN A 143 8.36 -33.63 53.16
CA ASN A 143 8.36 -34.52 54.33
C ASN A 143 9.61 -34.24 55.20
N GLY A 144 9.41 -33.95 56.50
CA GLY A 144 10.42 -33.43 57.46
C GLY A 144 11.36 -34.48 58.08
N PRO A 145 11.83 -34.36 59.36
CA PRO A 145 11.86 -33.22 60.29
C PRO A 145 13.22 -32.99 61.01
N SER A 146 13.26 -31.97 61.90
CA SER A 146 14.16 -31.77 63.06
C SER A 146 15.61 -31.34 62.78
N GLY A 147 16.04 -30.12 63.08
CA GLY A 147 16.39 -29.54 64.40
C GLY A 147 17.71 -28.76 64.13
N SER A 148 18.02 -27.59 64.66
CA SER A 148 17.90 -27.05 66.01
C SER A 148 18.26 -25.55 65.99
N ASP A 149 17.75 -24.86 67.01
CA ASP A 149 18.30 -23.68 67.67
C ASP A 149 18.28 -22.31 66.98
N VAL A 150 17.27 -21.58 67.45
CA VAL A 150 17.11 -20.13 67.44
C VAL A 150 18.22 -19.50 68.29
N VAL A 151 19.04 -18.64 67.70
CA VAL A 151 19.76 -17.58 68.42
C VAL A 151 19.29 -16.26 67.81
N MET A 152 18.53 -15.52 68.62
CA MET A 152 18.21 -14.11 68.37
C MET A 152 19.46 -13.29 68.72
N ASP A 153 20.13 -12.75 67.71
CA ASP A 153 21.06 -11.64 67.90
C ASP A 153 20.55 -10.42 67.13
N ASN A 154 20.31 -9.34 67.86
CA ASN A 154 19.92 -8.04 67.32
C ASN A 154 21.19 -7.36 66.78
N GLY A 155 21.53 -7.69 65.54
CA GLY A 155 22.56 -7.02 64.75
C GLY A 155 21.93 -6.37 63.53
N GLU A 156 22.21 -5.09 63.32
CA GLU A 156 21.78 -4.25 62.20
C GLU A 156 21.86 -4.96 60.85
N ALA A 157 20.81 -4.83 60.04
CA ALA A 157 20.75 -5.33 58.68
C ALA A 157 21.79 -4.62 57.80
N VAL A 158 22.95 -5.24 57.63
CA VAL A 158 23.92 -4.94 56.57
C VAL A 158 24.18 -6.22 55.80
N ASN A 159 23.55 -6.35 54.63
CA ASN A 159 23.91 -7.23 53.50
C ASN A 159 22.91 -6.89 52.37
N GLY A 160 23.13 -5.94 51.46
CA GLY A 160 24.40 -5.51 50.89
C GLY A 160 24.71 -6.23 49.57
N ALA A 161 23.72 -6.66 48.78
CA ALA A 161 23.94 -6.99 47.38
C ALA A 161 24.25 -5.68 46.63
N ALA A 162 25.54 -5.39 46.44
CA ALA A 162 25.98 -4.20 45.72
C ALA A 162 25.41 -4.26 44.30
N SER A 163 24.48 -3.36 43.97
CA SER A 163 24.05 -3.16 42.60
C SER A 163 25.25 -2.70 41.77
N THR A 164 25.60 -3.45 40.72
CA THR A 164 26.66 -3.07 39.77
C THR A 164 26.38 -1.66 39.27
N LYS A 165 27.33 -0.74 39.47
CA LYS A 165 27.20 0.65 39.06
C LYS A 165 27.95 0.88 37.76
N ILE A 166 27.32 1.51 36.78
CA ILE A 166 27.93 1.82 35.49
C ILE A 166 28.10 3.33 35.37
N THR A 167 29.30 3.75 34.97
CA THR A 167 29.59 5.16 34.70
C THR A 167 29.36 5.45 33.23
N VAL A 168 28.51 6.43 32.95
CA VAL A 168 28.11 6.83 31.59
C VAL A 168 28.70 8.20 31.29
N HIS A 169 29.44 8.32 30.20
CA HIS A 169 29.96 9.59 29.70
C HIS A 169 29.34 9.92 28.34
N ALA A 170 28.86 11.14 28.16
CA ALA A 170 28.55 11.65 26.82
C ALA A 170 29.87 11.82 26.06
N LYS A 171 30.02 11.13 24.94
CA LYS A 171 31.20 11.22 24.07
C LYS A 171 30.76 11.06 22.63
N GLN A 172 30.98 12.09 21.82
CA GLN A 172 30.71 12.00 20.39
C GLN A 172 31.80 11.16 19.72
N LEU A 173 31.39 10.16 18.95
CA LEU A 173 32.31 9.35 18.15
C LEU A 173 32.41 9.88 16.72
N PRO A 174 33.60 9.78 16.09
CA PRO A 174 33.73 10.09 14.67
C PRO A 174 32.93 9.10 13.82
N LYS A 175 32.48 9.59 12.66
CA LYS A 175 31.80 8.77 11.65
C LYS A 175 32.79 7.77 11.05
N GLY A 176 32.40 6.49 11.03
CA GLY A 176 33.22 5.43 10.43
C GLY A 176 33.19 5.47 8.91
N THR A 177 34.33 5.22 8.27
CA THR A 177 34.43 5.04 6.81
C THR A 177 34.77 3.60 6.43
N PHE A 178 35.46 2.88 7.32
CA PHE A 178 35.87 1.50 7.08
C PHE A 178 35.81 0.67 8.37
N VAL A 179 35.34 -0.57 8.27
CA VAL A 179 35.38 -1.58 9.35
C VAL A 179 35.93 -2.90 8.83
N LYS A 180 36.80 -3.51 9.62
CA LYS A 180 37.34 -4.84 9.38
C LYS A 180 36.64 -5.85 10.30
N LEU A 181 35.95 -6.82 9.69
CA LEU A 181 35.24 -7.87 10.41
C LEU A 181 35.89 -9.24 10.14
N ARG A 182 35.98 -10.10 11.15
CA ARG A 182 36.46 -11.48 10.99
C ARG A 182 35.39 -12.48 11.41
N PRO A 183 34.95 -13.41 10.56
CA PRO A 183 33.95 -14.40 10.92
C PRO A 183 34.58 -15.47 11.83
N LEU A 184 33.89 -15.83 12.90
CA LEU A 184 34.32 -16.90 13.81
C LEU A 184 33.89 -18.29 13.32
N GLU A 185 32.93 -18.37 12.40
CA GLU A 185 32.35 -19.62 11.89
C GLU A 185 32.64 -19.83 10.39
N ALA A 186 32.76 -21.10 9.96
CA ALA A 186 33.02 -21.47 8.56
C ALA A 186 31.73 -21.58 7.74
N GLY A 187 31.79 -21.32 6.43
CA GLY A 187 30.67 -21.50 5.52
C GLY A 187 29.83 -20.25 5.23
N TYR A 188 30.40 -19.05 5.40
CA TYR A 188 29.74 -17.79 5.05
C TYR A 188 29.70 -17.57 3.53
N ASP A 189 28.53 -17.25 2.96
CA ASP A 189 28.39 -16.89 1.54
C ASP A 189 28.45 -15.37 1.36
N PRO A 190 29.47 -14.79 0.69
CA PRO A 190 29.66 -13.34 0.52
C PRO A 190 28.43 -12.53 0.09
N GLU A 191 27.51 -13.15 -0.65
CA GLU A 191 26.32 -12.46 -1.18
C GLU A 191 25.13 -12.46 -0.20
N ASP A 192 25.00 -13.48 0.66
CA ASP A 192 23.82 -13.65 1.52
C ASP A 192 23.84 -12.75 2.78
N TRP A 193 25.03 -12.43 3.32
CA TRP A 193 25.14 -11.69 4.59
C TRP A 193 25.29 -10.18 4.46
N LYS A 194 25.64 -9.63 3.28
CA LYS A 194 25.89 -8.19 3.13
C LYS A 194 24.64 -7.37 3.49
N SER A 195 23.49 -7.76 2.94
CA SER A 195 22.20 -7.12 3.21
C SER A 195 21.74 -7.36 4.65
N LEU A 196 21.97 -8.57 5.20
CA LEU A 196 21.62 -8.89 6.59
C LEU A 196 22.44 -8.08 7.59
N LEU A 197 23.75 -7.93 7.33
CA LEU A 197 24.66 -7.15 8.17
C LEU A 197 24.31 -5.66 8.10
N GLU A 198 24.01 -5.14 6.90
CA GLU A 198 23.60 -3.74 6.71
C GLU A 198 22.28 -3.43 7.44
N GLU A 199 21.27 -4.29 7.27
CA GLU A 199 19.99 -4.16 7.98
C GLU A 199 20.20 -4.22 9.50
N HIS A 200 20.97 -5.20 9.96
CA HIS A 200 21.23 -5.41 11.38
C HIS A 200 22.01 -4.24 12.02
N LEU A 201 23.02 -3.70 11.33
CA LEU A 201 23.76 -2.53 11.79
C LEU A 201 22.85 -1.30 11.83
N ARG A 202 22.00 -1.10 10.81
CA ARG A 202 21.09 0.04 10.74
C ARG A 202 19.98 0.00 11.79
N SER A 203 19.42 -1.17 12.07
CA SER A 203 18.27 -1.31 13.00
C SER A 203 18.71 -1.37 14.45
N ASN A 204 19.83 -2.04 14.75
CA ASN A 204 20.18 -2.43 16.11
C ASN A 204 21.40 -1.67 16.66
N PHE A 205 22.29 -1.16 15.81
CA PHE A 205 23.55 -0.54 16.24
C PHE A 205 23.61 0.96 15.94
N THR A 206 24.20 1.73 16.84
CA THR A 206 24.54 3.15 16.69
C THR A 206 26.05 3.34 16.63
N THR A 207 26.76 2.51 17.38
CA THR A 207 28.20 2.54 17.56
C THR A 207 28.78 1.14 17.47
N LEU A 208 30.02 1.04 17.00
CA LEU A 208 30.81 -0.18 17.03
C LEU A 208 32.06 0.06 17.88
N THR A 209 32.37 -0.89 18.76
CA THR A 209 33.55 -0.87 19.64
C THR A 209 34.58 -1.87 19.12
N ASN A 210 35.87 -1.49 19.14
CA ASN A 210 36.93 -2.36 18.62
C ASN A 210 37.18 -3.55 19.55
N GLY A 211 37.37 -4.75 18.99
CA GLY A 211 37.61 -5.98 19.74
C GLY A 211 36.36 -6.71 20.23
N GLU A 212 35.17 -6.16 19.99
CA GLU A 212 33.91 -6.80 20.39
C GLU A 212 33.38 -7.79 19.34
N VAL A 213 32.60 -8.77 19.79
CA VAL A 213 32.00 -9.80 18.93
C VAL A 213 30.55 -9.42 18.60
N LEU A 214 30.32 -9.06 17.33
CA LEU A 214 28.99 -8.81 16.77
C LEU A 214 28.30 -10.14 16.43
N VAL A 215 27.09 -10.35 16.96
CA VAL A 215 26.23 -11.48 16.59
C VAL A 215 25.12 -10.99 15.67
N VAL A 216 25.06 -11.52 14.46
CA VAL A 216 24.06 -11.21 13.43
C VAL A 216 23.17 -12.43 13.25
N TYR A 217 21.87 -12.27 13.40
CA TYR A 217 20.90 -13.34 13.17
C TYR A 217 20.51 -13.37 11.70
N GLY A 218 20.70 -14.52 11.05
CA GLY A 218 20.34 -14.77 9.67
C GLY A 218 18.91 -15.24 9.44
N GLY A 219 18.66 -15.71 8.22
CA GLY A 219 17.40 -16.32 7.83
C GLY A 219 17.03 -17.55 8.66
N ARG A 220 15.77 -17.99 8.56
CA ARG A 220 15.34 -19.25 9.17
C ARG A 220 15.88 -20.40 8.32
N ALA A 221 16.75 -21.22 8.90
CA ALA A 221 17.14 -22.48 8.27
C ALA A 221 15.92 -23.41 8.12
N ALA A 222 16.01 -24.40 7.23
CA ALA A 222 14.95 -25.36 6.92
C ALA A 222 14.39 -26.16 8.15
N GLY A 223 15.02 -26.05 9.32
CA GLY A 223 14.57 -26.64 10.59
C GLY A 223 14.03 -25.64 11.62
N GLY A 224 13.71 -24.39 11.24
CA GLY A 224 13.10 -23.39 12.13
C GLY A 224 14.03 -22.72 13.14
N LYS A 225 15.31 -23.14 13.22
CA LYS A 225 16.36 -22.43 13.97
C LYS A 225 16.85 -21.23 13.17
N ARG A 226 17.02 -20.09 13.84
CA ARG A 226 17.68 -18.91 13.26
C ARG A 226 19.17 -19.19 13.15
N GLU A 227 19.75 -18.96 11.98
CA GLU A 227 21.20 -19.02 11.82
C GLU A 227 21.83 -17.85 12.57
N GLU A 228 22.94 -18.09 13.27
CA GLU A 228 23.66 -17.07 14.04
C GLU A 228 25.04 -16.92 13.43
N PHE A 229 25.38 -15.71 12.97
CA PHE A 229 26.69 -15.37 12.42
C PHE A 229 27.45 -14.52 13.44
N ARG A 230 28.63 -14.97 13.84
CA ARG A 230 29.47 -14.27 14.82
C ARG A 230 30.68 -13.64 14.13
N PHE A 231 30.81 -12.32 14.24
CA PHE A 231 31.90 -11.52 13.66
C PHE A 231 32.68 -10.81 14.75
N LEU A 232 34.01 -10.95 14.75
CA LEU A 232 34.90 -10.15 15.57
C LEU A 232 35.23 -8.83 14.85
N VAL A 233 35.10 -7.71 15.55
CA VAL A 233 35.50 -6.40 15.03
C VAL A 233 37.00 -6.19 15.28
N ASP A 234 37.78 -6.09 14.21
CA ASP A 234 39.25 -6.13 14.27
C ASP A 234 39.91 -4.77 13.99
N GLY A 235 39.17 -3.78 13.49
CA GLY A 235 39.67 -2.41 13.34
C GLY A 235 38.76 -1.49 12.53
N PHE A 236 39.04 -0.19 12.61
CA PHE A 236 38.27 0.87 11.95
C PHE A 236 39.16 1.92 11.28
N LYS A 237 38.57 2.71 10.38
CA LYS A 237 39.07 4.04 10.00
C LYS A 237 37.96 5.08 10.22
N PRO A 238 38.24 6.25 10.85
CA PRO A 238 39.49 6.66 11.51
C PRO A 238 39.86 5.77 12.71
N GLU A 239 41.14 5.70 13.06
CA GLU A 239 41.63 4.87 14.17
C GLU A 239 41.10 5.40 15.52
N GLY A 240 40.49 4.53 16.32
CA GLY A 240 39.95 4.87 17.63
C GLY A 240 39.27 3.68 18.31
N ASP A 241 38.83 3.89 19.56
CA ASP A 241 38.19 2.86 20.39
C ASP A 241 36.78 2.47 19.88
N GLY A 242 36.12 3.36 19.11
CA GLY A 242 34.84 3.10 18.49
C GLY A 242 34.46 4.13 17.44
N ILE A 243 33.51 3.76 16.58
CA ILE A 243 32.98 4.59 15.48
C ILE A 243 31.46 4.70 15.56
N CYS A 244 30.92 5.78 15.01
CA CYS A 244 29.49 5.93 14.76
C CYS A 244 29.13 5.42 13.35
N VAL A 245 28.09 4.59 13.26
CA VAL A 245 27.63 3.95 12.01
C VAL A 245 26.31 4.51 11.46
N VAL A 246 25.81 5.59 12.06
CA VAL A 246 24.55 6.24 11.65
C VAL A 246 24.83 7.30 10.57
N ASP A 247 24.07 7.25 9.47
CA ASP A 247 24.20 8.15 8.33
C ASP A 247 25.64 8.20 7.78
N THR A 248 26.24 7.02 7.60
CA THR A 248 27.59 6.82 7.07
C THR A 248 27.62 5.69 6.05
N ASP A 249 28.34 5.90 4.96
CA ASP A 249 28.69 4.86 3.99
C ASP A 249 29.93 4.10 4.51
N LEU A 250 29.70 3.00 5.24
CA LEU A 250 30.76 2.20 5.84
C LEU A 250 31.21 1.09 4.90
N GLU A 251 32.49 1.09 4.52
CA GLU A 251 33.10 -0.02 3.79
C GLU A 251 33.42 -1.18 4.75
N VAL A 252 32.90 -2.37 4.46
CA VAL A 252 33.10 -3.58 5.27
C VAL A 252 34.04 -4.53 4.53
N ASP A 253 35.18 -4.85 5.14
CA ASP A 253 36.11 -5.87 4.64
C ASP A 253 36.12 -7.09 5.57
N ILE A 254 36.13 -8.29 4.97
CA ILE A 254 36.08 -9.55 5.71
C ILE A 254 37.32 -10.38 5.43
N GLU A 255 38.13 -10.58 6.47
CA GLU A 255 39.27 -11.48 6.42
C GLU A 255 38.94 -12.81 7.10
N ALA A 256 39.24 -13.91 6.41
CA ALA A 256 39.09 -15.25 6.96
C ALA A 256 40.03 -15.45 8.16
N LEU A 257 39.52 -16.08 9.22
CA LEU A 257 40.32 -16.36 10.41
C LEU A 257 41.38 -17.44 10.15
N ASN A 258 41.09 -18.45 9.31
CA ASN A 258 41.99 -19.57 8.97
C ASN A 258 41.86 -20.07 7.51
N GLU A 259 42.95 -20.61 6.95
CA GLU A 259 43.05 -21.13 5.57
C GLU A 259 42.16 -22.39 5.31
N GLU A 260 41.90 -23.18 6.35
CA GLU A 260 41.03 -24.37 6.30
C GLU A 260 39.54 -24.00 6.19
N GLN A 261 39.12 -22.94 6.88
CA GLN A 261 37.74 -22.42 6.82
C GLN A 261 37.43 -21.85 5.42
N ALA A 262 38.39 -21.19 4.78
CA ALA A 262 38.25 -20.71 3.42
C ALA A 262 38.05 -21.85 2.40
N ARG A 263 38.75 -22.99 2.59
CA ARG A 263 38.61 -24.18 1.73
C ARG A 263 37.26 -24.88 1.89
N GLU A 264 36.74 -25.01 3.11
CA GLU A 264 35.41 -25.62 3.34
C GLU A 264 34.29 -24.73 2.76
N THR A 265 34.41 -23.41 2.94
CA THR A 265 33.49 -22.42 2.39
C THR A 265 33.45 -22.49 0.86
N MET A 266 34.62 -22.58 0.21
CA MET A 266 34.71 -22.73 -1.25
C MET A 266 34.07 -24.04 -1.75
N LYS A 267 34.24 -25.16 -1.03
CA LYS A 267 33.59 -26.43 -1.37
C LYS A 267 32.06 -26.33 -1.30
N ARG A 268 31.52 -25.67 -0.27
CA ARG A 268 30.06 -25.45 -0.14
C ARG A 268 29.52 -24.53 -1.23
N ILE A 269 30.23 -23.47 -1.59
CA ILE A 269 29.86 -22.56 -2.69
C ILE A 269 29.82 -23.31 -4.03
N VAL A 270 30.82 -24.17 -4.30
CA VAL A 270 30.85 -24.98 -5.53
C VAL A 270 29.69 -25.98 -5.57
N ALA A 271 29.37 -26.64 -4.45
CA ALA A 271 28.22 -27.56 -4.36
C ALA A 271 26.87 -26.83 -4.54
N LYS A 272 26.71 -25.62 -3.98
CA LYS A 272 25.52 -24.77 -4.13
C LYS A 272 25.36 -24.31 -5.59
N ARG A 273 26.45 -23.97 -6.29
CA ARG A 273 26.44 -23.61 -7.72
C ARG A 273 26.05 -24.76 -8.64
N GLN A 274 26.44 -26.00 -8.33
CA GLN A 274 26.04 -27.17 -9.14
C GLN A 274 24.54 -27.46 -9.06
N ARG A 275 23.89 -27.12 -7.93
CA ARG A 275 22.45 -27.34 -7.68
C ARG A 275 21.59 -26.10 -7.95
N ALA A 276 22.12 -25.08 -8.61
CA ALA A 276 21.37 -23.88 -8.92
C ALA A 276 20.14 -24.18 -9.79
N PRO A 277 19.04 -23.43 -9.67
CA PRO A 277 17.85 -23.63 -10.49
C PRO A 277 18.18 -23.62 -11.99
N GLY A 278 17.72 -24.64 -12.72
CA GLY A 278 17.96 -24.80 -14.16
C GLY A 278 19.15 -25.69 -14.55
N THR A 279 19.92 -26.22 -13.59
CA THR A 279 20.93 -27.25 -13.87
C THR A 279 20.30 -28.66 -13.92
N ALA A 280 21.00 -29.63 -14.50
CA ALA A 280 20.49 -31.01 -14.62
C ALA A 280 20.23 -31.69 -13.26
N GLU A 281 20.95 -31.28 -12.22
CA GLU A 281 20.81 -31.79 -10.84
C GLU A 281 20.02 -30.85 -9.91
N GLY A 282 19.56 -29.70 -10.42
CA GLY A 282 18.82 -28.68 -9.66
C GLY A 282 17.32 -28.67 -9.97
N SER A 283 16.54 -27.92 -9.19
CA SER A 283 15.13 -27.66 -9.52
C SER A 283 15.00 -26.82 -10.79
N SER A 284 13.85 -26.90 -11.45
CA SER A 284 13.56 -26.05 -12.62
C SER A 284 13.43 -24.58 -12.20
N VAL A 285 13.85 -23.66 -13.07
CA VAL A 285 13.72 -22.20 -12.85
C VAL A 285 12.24 -21.76 -12.80
N GLY A 286 11.33 -22.55 -13.39
CA GLY A 286 9.92 -22.20 -13.52
C GLY A 286 9.65 -21.28 -14.73
N GLY A 287 8.62 -20.44 -14.64
CA GLY A 287 8.32 -19.37 -15.60
C GLY A 287 6.90 -19.37 -16.17
N GLU A 288 6.70 -18.65 -17.28
CA GLU A 288 5.37 -18.44 -17.88
C GLU A 288 4.77 -19.72 -18.47
N ILE A 289 3.49 -19.98 -18.23
CA ILE A 289 2.77 -21.13 -18.78
C ILE A 289 1.55 -20.69 -19.58
N ASP A 290 1.31 -21.37 -20.70
CA ASP A 290 0.17 -21.12 -21.60
C ASP A 290 -0.93 -22.18 -21.41
N VAL A 291 -2.18 -21.80 -21.66
CA VAL A 291 -3.37 -22.67 -21.62
C VAL A 291 -3.42 -23.78 -22.69
N PHE A 292 -2.44 -23.83 -23.61
CA PHE A 292 -2.39 -24.83 -24.69
C PHE A 292 -1.16 -25.74 -24.64
N LYS A 293 -0.11 -25.36 -23.91
CA LYS A 293 1.17 -26.07 -23.90
C LYS A 293 1.51 -26.51 -22.48
N GLY A 294 1.59 -27.82 -22.28
CA GLY A 294 2.13 -28.38 -21.05
C GLY A 294 3.63 -28.14 -20.94
N ARG A 295 4.14 -28.00 -19.72
CA ARG A 295 5.56 -27.85 -19.40
C ARG A 295 6.02 -29.04 -18.56
N ASN A 296 7.13 -29.63 -18.98
CA ASN A 296 7.87 -30.57 -18.15
C ASN A 296 8.75 -29.78 -17.18
N GLY A 297 8.80 -30.25 -15.94
CA GLY A 297 9.63 -29.68 -14.89
C GLY A 297 10.22 -30.75 -13.99
N GLN A 298 11.14 -30.31 -13.14
CA GLN A 298 11.74 -31.13 -12.11
C GLN A 298 11.93 -30.33 -10.83
N VAL A 299 11.76 -30.96 -9.67
CA VAL A 299 11.82 -30.31 -8.35
C VAL A 299 12.57 -31.18 -7.35
N LEU A 300 13.42 -30.56 -6.53
CA LEU A 300 14.12 -31.21 -5.43
C LEU A 300 13.28 -31.23 -4.16
N ASP A 301 13.57 -32.17 -3.26
CA ASP A 301 12.88 -32.32 -1.98
C ASP A 301 12.85 -31.02 -1.18
N GLY A 302 11.65 -30.56 -0.83
CA GLY A 302 11.43 -29.33 -0.05
C GLY A 302 11.48 -28.03 -0.86
N GLU A 303 11.91 -28.06 -2.12
CA GLU A 303 11.96 -26.88 -2.99
C GLU A 303 10.63 -26.63 -3.72
N TYR A 304 10.50 -25.43 -4.28
CA TYR A 304 9.33 -24.98 -5.03
C TYR A 304 9.74 -24.57 -6.45
N VAL A 305 8.93 -24.94 -7.44
CA VAL A 305 9.03 -24.45 -8.81
C VAL A 305 7.79 -23.61 -9.11
N ASP A 306 8.01 -22.34 -9.41
CA ASP A 306 6.95 -21.35 -9.59
C ASP A 306 6.65 -21.10 -11.08
N PHE A 307 5.38 -21.18 -11.46
CA PHE A 307 4.86 -20.88 -12.79
C PHE A 307 3.83 -19.75 -12.75
N GLU A 308 3.68 -19.05 -13.86
CA GLU A 308 2.78 -17.91 -13.98
C GLU A 308 1.95 -17.96 -15.26
N LEU A 309 0.64 -17.91 -15.12
CA LEU A 309 -0.30 -17.75 -16.22
C LEU A 309 -0.74 -16.27 -16.27
N GLN A 310 -0.17 -15.52 -17.21
CA GLN A 310 -0.38 -14.07 -17.31
C GLN A 310 -1.77 -13.68 -17.82
N SER A 311 -2.36 -14.49 -18.71
CA SER A 311 -3.67 -14.17 -19.28
C SER A 311 -4.44 -15.41 -19.68
N TRP A 312 -5.75 -15.35 -19.51
CA TRP A 312 -6.70 -16.38 -19.93
C TRP A 312 -8.05 -15.73 -20.27
N ASP A 313 -8.93 -16.49 -20.92
CA ASP A 313 -10.30 -16.06 -21.15
C ASP A 313 -11.11 -16.11 -19.84
N ARG A 314 -11.42 -14.94 -19.27
CA ARG A 314 -12.18 -14.82 -18.01
C ARG A 314 -13.60 -15.36 -18.08
N SER A 315 -14.12 -15.67 -19.28
CA SER A 315 -15.44 -16.30 -19.43
C SER A 315 -15.41 -17.83 -19.31
N GLN A 316 -14.22 -18.44 -19.38
CA GLN A 316 -14.01 -19.89 -19.39
C GLN A 316 -13.37 -20.38 -18.08
N GLY A 317 -13.72 -21.60 -17.67
CA GLY A 317 -13.10 -22.25 -16.52
C GLY A 317 -11.69 -22.74 -16.83
N LEU A 318 -10.87 -22.86 -15.80
CA LEU A 318 -9.50 -23.36 -15.89
C LEU A 318 -9.35 -24.70 -15.19
N GLU A 319 -8.68 -25.63 -15.83
CA GLU A 319 -8.27 -26.91 -15.26
C GLU A 319 -6.74 -27.03 -15.33
N ILE A 320 -6.12 -27.10 -14.15
CA ILE A 320 -4.67 -27.25 -13.98
C ILE A 320 -4.42 -28.71 -13.56
N THR A 321 -3.61 -29.42 -14.33
CA THR A 321 -3.31 -30.84 -14.13
C THR A 321 -1.82 -31.08 -13.95
N LEU A 322 -1.45 -31.88 -12.96
CA LEU A 322 -0.08 -32.36 -12.72
C LEU A 322 -0.02 -33.88 -12.95
N SER A 323 0.79 -34.31 -13.91
CA SER A 323 0.97 -35.72 -14.31
C SER A 323 2.45 -36.10 -14.38
N ASP A 324 2.74 -37.35 -14.77
CA ASP A 324 4.10 -37.89 -14.94
C ASP A 324 4.96 -37.81 -13.67
N VAL A 325 4.34 -38.05 -12.51
CA VAL A 325 4.99 -38.16 -11.20
C VAL A 325 4.90 -39.61 -10.75
N ASP A 326 5.99 -40.14 -10.20
CA ASP A 326 5.96 -41.46 -9.56
C ASP A 326 5.15 -41.40 -8.26
N ASP A 327 4.32 -42.40 -8.00
CA ASP A 327 3.48 -42.48 -6.79
C ASP A 327 4.31 -42.46 -5.50
N GLU A 328 5.60 -42.79 -5.56
CA GLU A 328 6.54 -42.71 -4.43
C GLU A 328 7.15 -41.30 -4.21
N GLU A 329 7.02 -40.38 -5.18
CA GLU A 329 7.73 -39.10 -5.19
C GLU A 329 6.98 -37.90 -4.56
N GLU A 330 5.73 -38.06 -4.11
CA GLU A 330 4.95 -37.09 -3.31
C GLU A 330 5.17 -35.60 -3.68
N VAL A 331 4.68 -35.20 -4.84
CA VAL A 331 4.70 -33.82 -5.36
C VAL A 331 3.33 -33.15 -5.21
N ASP A 332 3.27 -31.96 -4.63
CA ASP A 332 2.08 -31.16 -4.35
C ASP A 332 1.90 -29.98 -5.32
N LEU A 333 0.64 -29.61 -5.57
CA LEU A 333 0.24 -28.53 -6.47
C LEU A 333 -0.51 -27.45 -5.68
N PHE A 334 -0.02 -26.21 -5.77
CA PHE A 334 -0.62 -25.02 -5.13
C PHE A 334 -0.92 -23.96 -6.19
N VAL A 335 -2.05 -23.26 -6.04
CA VAL A 335 -2.48 -22.22 -6.97
C VAL A 335 -3.05 -21.03 -6.19
N SER A 336 -2.63 -19.83 -6.57
CA SER A 336 -3.15 -18.58 -6.01
C SER A 336 -3.32 -17.54 -7.13
N PRO A 337 -4.46 -16.82 -7.17
CA PRO A 337 -4.63 -15.68 -8.06
C PRO A 337 -3.73 -14.53 -7.60
N TYR A 338 -3.11 -13.84 -8.55
CA TYR A 338 -2.38 -12.60 -8.32
C TYR A 338 -3.33 -11.42 -8.53
N SER A 339 -3.56 -10.64 -7.48
CA SER A 339 -4.46 -9.48 -7.52
C SER A 339 -4.01 -8.38 -6.56
N ALA A 340 -4.73 -7.26 -6.53
CA ALA A 340 -4.50 -6.22 -5.52
C ALA A 340 -4.66 -6.75 -4.09
N GLN A 341 -5.48 -7.78 -3.87
CA GLN A 341 -5.72 -8.36 -2.55
C GLN A 341 -4.84 -9.58 -2.25
N GLN A 342 -4.09 -10.13 -3.21
CA GLN A 342 -3.21 -11.28 -3.01
C GLN A 342 -1.90 -11.08 -3.77
N ARG A 343 -0.84 -10.76 -3.01
CA ARG A 343 0.48 -10.39 -3.56
C ARG A 343 1.58 -11.42 -3.35
N VAL A 344 1.30 -12.50 -2.62
CA VAL A 344 2.27 -13.54 -2.24
C VAL A 344 2.10 -14.79 -3.09
N ARG A 345 3.23 -15.40 -3.51
CA ARG A 345 3.27 -16.64 -4.28
C ARG A 345 2.72 -17.82 -3.45
N PRO A 346 2.05 -18.80 -4.08
CA PRO A 346 1.49 -19.93 -3.35
C PRO A 346 2.59 -20.72 -2.62
N ARG A 347 2.39 -20.95 -1.33
CA ARG A 347 3.22 -21.81 -0.49
C ARG A 347 2.32 -22.76 0.29
N ASP A 348 2.90 -23.78 0.90
CA ASP A 348 2.17 -24.76 1.70
C ASP A 348 1.29 -24.12 2.77
N SER A 349 1.82 -23.14 3.51
CA SER A 349 1.07 -22.41 4.54
C SER A 349 0.28 -21.21 4.04
N GLU A 350 0.36 -20.85 2.75
CA GLU A 350 -0.26 -19.65 2.17
C GLU A 350 -0.64 -19.88 0.70
N HIS A 351 -1.83 -20.43 0.47
CA HIS A 351 -2.38 -20.70 -0.87
C HIS A 351 -3.90 -20.58 -0.88
N VAL A 352 -4.48 -20.38 -2.07
CA VAL A 352 -5.94 -20.31 -2.25
C VAL A 352 -6.51 -21.67 -2.64
N PHE A 353 -5.90 -22.34 -3.61
CA PHE A 353 -6.27 -23.69 -4.03
C PHE A 353 -5.08 -24.62 -3.91
N ALA A 354 -5.31 -25.87 -3.51
CA ALA A 354 -4.26 -26.88 -3.43
C ALA A 354 -4.80 -28.28 -3.73
N ASP A 355 -3.93 -29.12 -4.27
CA ASP A 355 -4.12 -30.57 -4.37
C ASP A 355 -2.89 -31.27 -3.74
N THR A 356 -3.06 -31.68 -2.49
CA THR A 356 -2.05 -32.38 -1.67
C THR A 356 -2.31 -33.89 -1.61
N SER A 357 -3.22 -34.40 -2.44
CA SER A 357 -3.51 -35.84 -2.51
C SER A 357 -2.26 -36.65 -2.88
N SER A 358 -2.28 -37.96 -2.65
CA SER A 358 -1.18 -38.86 -3.03
C SER A 358 -1.55 -39.70 -4.27
N SER A 359 -2.48 -39.19 -5.09
CA SER A 359 -2.98 -39.84 -6.29
C SER A 359 -2.76 -38.95 -7.51
N TYR A 360 -2.18 -39.52 -8.57
CA TYR A 360 -1.93 -38.82 -9.83
C TYR A 360 -2.89 -39.30 -10.94
N PRO A 361 -3.24 -38.45 -11.91
CA PRO A 361 -2.88 -37.03 -12.02
C PRO A 361 -3.67 -36.14 -11.06
N LYS A 362 -3.01 -35.13 -10.49
CA LYS A 362 -3.64 -34.11 -9.64
C LYS A 362 -4.39 -33.10 -10.50
N ARG A 363 -5.54 -32.61 -10.04
CA ARG A 363 -6.42 -31.74 -10.85
C ARG A 363 -7.06 -30.65 -9.99
N ILE A 364 -6.80 -29.39 -10.33
CA ILE A 364 -7.47 -28.23 -9.74
C ILE A 364 -8.36 -27.59 -10.81
N ARG A 365 -9.67 -27.51 -10.53
CA ARG A 365 -10.66 -26.85 -11.40
C ARG A 365 -11.09 -25.53 -10.78
N ILE A 366 -10.92 -24.45 -11.52
CA ILE A 366 -11.30 -23.10 -11.11
C ILE A 366 -12.41 -22.62 -12.05
N GLN A 367 -13.56 -22.24 -11.50
CA GLN A 367 -14.68 -21.74 -12.29
C GLN A 367 -14.59 -20.23 -12.46
N PRO A 368 -15.15 -19.64 -13.53
CA PRO A 368 -15.19 -18.19 -13.69
C PRO A 368 -15.95 -17.46 -12.58
N THR A 369 -16.87 -18.14 -11.90
CA THR A 369 -17.71 -17.61 -10.83
C THR A 369 -17.03 -17.62 -9.46
N ASN A 370 -15.80 -18.13 -9.37
CA ASN A 370 -15.02 -18.10 -8.14
C ASN A 370 -14.73 -16.65 -7.73
N ALA A 371 -15.15 -16.26 -6.53
CA ALA A 371 -14.94 -14.92 -6.00
C ALA A 371 -13.44 -14.59 -5.88
N GLU A 372 -12.59 -15.61 -5.72
CA GLU A 372 -11.14 -15.47 -5.61
C GLU A 372 -10.48 -14.98 -6.91
N LEU A 373 -11.15 -15.12 -8.06
CA LEU A 373 -10.67 -14.62 -9.35
C LEU A 373 -11.04 -13.15 -9.62
N ASP A 374 -11.84 -12.52 -8.77
CA ASP A 374 -12.25 -11.13 -8.99
C ASP A 374 -11.04 -10.18 -8.91
N GLY A 375 -10.87 -9.35 -9.94
CA GLY A 375 -9.70 -8.48 -10.07
C GLY A 375 -8.35 -9.19 -10.19
N ALA A 376 -8.32 -10.49 -10.55
CA ALA A 376 -7.07 -11.23 -10.74
C ALA A 376 -6.38 -10.87 -12.06
N ASP A 377 -5.13 -10.41 -11.98
CA ASP A 377 -4.31 -10.02 -13.13
C ASP A 377 -3.61 -11.24 -13.75
N ALA A 378 -3.14 -12.17 -12.90
CA ALA A 378 -2.47 -13.40 -13.31
C ALA A 378 -2.82 -14.55 -12.35
N ILE A 379 -2.44 -15.78 -12.70
CA ILE A 379 -2.55 -16.95 -11.81
C ILE A 379 -1.16 -17.52 -11.57
N TRP A 380 -0.78 -17.62 -10.30
CA TRP A 380 0.47 -18.23 -9.89
C TRP A 380 0.24 -19.67 -9.48
N ILE A 381 1.12 -20.54 -9.96
CA ILE A 381 1.08 -21.99 -9.75
C ILE A 381 2.42 -22.39 -9.16
N SER A 382 2.43 -23.10 -8.04
CA SER A 382 3.65 -23.57 -7.39
C SER A 382 3.59 -25.09 -7.24
N VAL A 383 4.64 -25.75 -7.70
CA VAL A 383 4.82 -27.20 -7.56
C VAL A 383 5.90 -27.46 -6.53
N ARG A 384 5.63 -28.34 -5.55
CA ARG A 384 6.54 -28.63 -4.44
C ARG A 384 6.74 -30.13 -4.30
N ALA A 385 7.97 -30.60 -4.13
CA ALA A 385 8.20 -31.96 -3.64
C ALA A 385 8.15 -32.00 -2.10
N TYR A 386 7.33 -32.90 -1.54
CA TYR A 386 7.29 -33.10 -0.10
C TYR A 386 8.64 -33.69 0.38
N PRO A 387 9.25 -33.14 1.44
CA PRO A 387 10.56 -33.59 1.90
C PRO A 387 10.48 -35.01 2.47
N SER A 388 11.36 -35.89 2.00
CA SER A 388 11.56 -37.23 2.57
C SER A 388 12.61 -37.22 3.69
N GLU A 389 12.55 -38.17 4.63
CA GLU A 389 13.49 -38.24 5.76
C GLU A 389 14.95 -38.46 5.31
N SER A 390 15.14 -39.10 4.16
CA SER A 390 16.43 -39.22 3.47
C SER A 390 16.48 -38.21 2.33
N VAL A 391 17.16 -37.07 2.53
CA VAL A 391 17.30 -36.02 1.49
C VAL A 391 17.83 -36.64 0.20
N SER A 392 16.93 -36.90 -0.75
CA SER A 392 17.29 -37.42 -2.05
C SER A 392 17.84 -36.26 -2.88
N SER A 393 19.03 -36.45 -3.44
CA SER A 393 19.61 -35.48 -4.38
C SER A 393 19.09 -35.66 -5.81
N VAL A 394 18.12 -36.55 -6.02
CA VAL A 394 17.55 -36.81 -7.33
C VAL A 394 16.32 -35.93 -7.53
N PRO A 395 16.28 -35.10 -8.59
CA PRO A 395 15.14 -34.24 -8.87
C PRO A 395 13.95 -35.07 -9.38
N LYS A 396 12.79 -34.85 -8.78
CA LYS A 396 11.51 -35.51 -9.09
C LYS A 396 10.88 -34.84 -10.29
N ARG A 397 10.49 -35.63 -11.29
CA ARG A 397 9.97 -35.11 -12.57
C ARG A 397 8.46 -34.96 -12.53
N PHE A 398 7.96 -33.98 -13.27
CA PHE A 398 6.52 -33.76 -13.42
C PHE A 398 6.18 -33.11 -14.75
N HIS A 399 4.93 -33.27 -15.18
CA HIS A 399 4.33 -32.58 -16.30
C HIS A 399 3.16 -31.72 -15.82
N LEU A 400 3.26 -30.40 -16.00
CA LEU A 400 2.22 -29.44 -15.64
C LEU A 400 1.51 -28.96 -16.90
N LYS A 401 0.17 -29.04 -16.92
CA LYS A 401 -0.64 -28.56 -18.03
C LYS A 401 -1.81 -27.73 -17.51
N VAL A 402 -2.07 -26.60 -18.16
CA VAL A 402 -3.27 -25.79 -17.96
C VAL A 402 -4.17 -25.97 -19.17
N SER A 403 -5.48 -26.10 -18.96
CA SER A 403 -6.49 -26.23 -20.01
C SER A 403 -7.72 -25.41 -19.67
N VAL A 404 -8.43 -24.94 -20.69
CA VAL A 404 -9.72 -24.26 -20.54
C VAL A 404 -10.88 -25.24 -20.71
N PHE A 405 -11.96 -25.04 -19.96
CA PHE A 405 -13.21 -25.75 -20.15
C PHE A 405 -14.39 -24.77 -20.15
N ASP A 406 -15.41 -25.06 -20.95
CA ASP A 406 -16.64 -24.28 -20.94
C ASP A 406 -17.54 -24.76 -19.78
N PRO A 407 -17.85 -23.90 -18.78
CA PRO A 407 -18.72 -24.27 -17.67
C PRO A 407 -20.19 -24.43 -18.07
N ARG A 408 -20.62 -23.88 -19.22
CA ARG A 408 -22.00 -23.95 -19.74
C ARG A 408 -22.20 -25.07 -20.74
N ALA A 409 -21.13 -25.59 -21.32
CA ALA A 409 -21.20 -26.91 -21.89
C ALA A 409 -21.65 -27.82 -20.74
N LYS A 410 -22.87 -28.38 -20.84
CA LYS A 410 -23.25 -29.51 -19.98
C LYS A 410 -22.03 -30.41 -19.94
N ALA A 411 -21.71 -30.94 -18.77
CA ALA A 411 -20.97 -32.18 -18.72
C ALA A 411 -21.77 -33.19 -19.57
N THR A 412 -21.57 -33.22 -20.89
CA THR A 412 -21.32 -34.48 -21.56
C THR A 412 -20.26 -35.08 -20.69
N ASN A 413 -20.63 -36.08 -19.90
CA ASN A 413 -19.69 -36.92 -19.21
C ASN A 413 -18.58 -37.25 -20.22
N GLY A 414 -17.48 -36.50 -20.15
CA GLY A 414 -16.19 -37.09 -20.28
C GLY A 414 -15.89 -37.55 -18.84
N GLU A 415 -16.14 -38.78 -18.41
CA GLU A 415 -15.82 -40.04 -19.11
C GLU A 415 -14.79 -39.76 -20.19
N GLY A 416 -13.66 -39.14 -19.81
CA GLY A 416 -12.56 -38.99 -20.73
C GLY A 416 -12.22 -40.38 -21.16
N SER A 417 -12.60 -40.75 -22.39
CA SER A 417 -12.33 -42.05 -23.01
C SER A 417 -12.03 -43.16 -21.98
N VAL A 418 -12.96 -43.40 -21.06
CA VAL A 418 -13.32 -44.79 -20.86
C VAL A 418 -13.98 -45.00 -22.19
N GLU A 419 -13.26 -45.65 -23.12
CA GLU A 419 -13.96 -46.42 -24.12
C GLU A 419 -15.13 -47.00 -23.34
N LYS A 420 -16.36 -46.56 -23.62
CA LYS A 420 -17.47 -47.48 -23.37
C LYS A 420 -17.11 -48.62 -24.27
N ILE A 421 -16.27 -49.51 -23.74
CA ILE A 421 -16.09 -50.85 -24.23
C ILE A 421 -17.54 -51.26 -24.24
N ILE A 422 -18.08 -51.30 -25.44
CA ILE A 422 -19.34 -51.95 -25.70
C ILE A 422 -18.99 -53.37 -25.29
N HIS A 423 -19.17 -53.67 -24.00
CA HIS A 423 -18.87 -54.97 -23.46
C HIS A 423 -19.84 -55.86 -24.19
N ASP A 424 -19.29 -56.74 -25.01
CA ASP A 424 -20.07 -57.73 -25.73
C ASP A 424 -20.93 -58.47 -24.69
N ASP A 425 -22.11 -58.95 -25.10
CA ASP A 425 -23.05 -59.66 -24.21
C ASP A 425 -22.43 -60.91 -23.57
N ASP A 426 -21.18 -61.25 -23.91
CA ASP A 426 -20.37 -62.37 -23.45
C ASP A 426 -19.29 -62.02 -22.41
N GLU A 427 -19.20 -60.77 -21.93
CA GLU A 427 -18.29 -60.36 -20.85
C GLU A 427 -19.03 -60.16 -19.51
N VAL A 428 -18.45 -60.66 -18.41
CA VAL A 428 -19.01 -60.55 -17.06
C VAL A 428 -17.96 -59.95 -16.12
N GLN A 429 -18.40 -59.02 -15.26
CA GLN A 429 -17.53 -58.39 -14.26
C GLN A 429 -17.21 -59.36 -13.11
N CYS A 430 -15.92 -59.58 -12.84
CA CYS A 430 -15.49 -60.36 -11.69
C CYS A 430 -15.85 -59.65 -10.38
N LYS A 431 -16.45 -60.38 -9.43
CA LYS A 431 -16.86 -59.83 -8.12
C LYS A 431 -15.69 -59.42 -7.21
N ASN A 432 -14.48 -59.93 -7.47
CA ASN A 432 -13.30 -59.69 -6.63
C ASN A 432 -12.42 -58.55 -7.17
N CYS A 433 -11.90 -58.64 -8.40
CA CYS A 433 -11.07 -57.58 -8.99
C CYS A 433 -11.84 -56.52 -9.81
N LYS A 434 -13.17 -56.66 -9.96
CA LYS A 434 -14.01 -55.75 -10.75
C LYS A 434 -13.61 -55.59 -12.23
N GLN A 435 -12.70 -56.43 -12.74
CA GLN A 435 -12.36 -56.48 -14.18
C GLN A 435 -13.42 -57.24 -14.96
N TYR A 436 -13.68 -56.80 -16.19
CA TYR A 436 -14.55 -57.50 -17.14
C TYR A 436 -13.79 -58.64 -17.80
N VAL A 437 -14.37 -59.84 -17.78
CA VAL A 437 -13.74 -61.08 -18.24
C VAL A 437 -14.75 -61.87 -19.08
N PRO A 438 -14.33 -62.50 -20.19
CA PRO A 438 -15.23 -63.35 -20.99
C PRO A 438 -15.85 -64.49 -20.17
N LYS A 439 -17.17 -64.73 -20.34
CA LYS A 439 -17.95 -65.74 -19.58
C LYS A 439 -17.30 -67.11 -19.54
N GLY A 440 -16.74 -67.58 -20.65
CA GLY A 440 -16.06 -68.89 -20.73
C GLY A 440 -14.79 -69.01 -19.88
N SER A 441 -14.15 -67.88 -19.53
CA SER A 441 -12.90 -67.82 -18.75
C SER A 441 -13.07 -67.31 -17.33
N LEU A 442 -14.29 -66.88 -16.96
CA LEU A 442 -14.62 -66.32 -15.65
C LEU A 442 -14.26 -67.27 -14.51
N PHE A 443 -14.52 -68.57 -14.66
CA PHE A 443 -14.18 -69.56 -13.63
C PHE A 443 -12.66 -69.68 -13.39
N LEU A 444 -11.84 -69.58 -14.46
CA LEU A 444 -10.39 -69.66 -14.34
C LEU A 444 -9.82 -68.36 -13.75
N HIS A 445 -10.35 -67.22 -14.20
CA HIS A 445 -9.98 -65.91 -13.72
C HIS A 445 -10.37 -65.72 -12.25
N GLU A 446 -11.58 -66.10 -11.83
CA GLU A 446 -12.06 -65.96 -10.46
C GLU A 446 -11.18 -66.76 -9.48
N ASN A 447 -10.81 -67.98 -9.84
CA ASN A 447 -9.89 -68.80 -9.05
C ASN A 447 -8.48 -68.19 -8.97
N PHE A 448 -7.95 -67.64 -10.07
CA PHE A 448 -6.65 -66.98 -10.07
C PHE A 448 -6.68 -65.66 -9.26
N CYS A 449 -7.74 -64.88 -9.44
CA CYS A 449 -7.96 -63.61 -8.77
C CYS A 449 -8.15 -63.79 -7.27
N LEU A 450 -8.94 -64.76 -6.81
CA LEU A 450 -9.12 -65.05 -5.37
C LEU A 450 -7.83 -65.55 -4.73
N ARG A 451 -6.96 -66.21 -5.50
CA ARG A 451 -5.65 -66.68 -5.01
C ARG A 451 -4.65 -65.54 -4.87
N ASN A 452 -4.58 -64.64 -5.85
CA ASN A 452 -3.51 -63.65 -5.95
C ASN A 452 -3.91 -62.24 -5.51
N ASN A 453 -5.19 -61.87 -5.62
CA ASN A 453 -5.68 -60.54 -5.33
C ASN A 453 -6.54 -60.53 -4.06
N ILE A 454 -6.51 -59.41 -3.35
CA ILE A 454 -7.31 -59.13 -2.17
C ILE A 454 -7.82 -57.70 -2.28
N VAL A 455 -9.13 -57.53 -2.07
CA VAL A 455 -9.73 -56.21 -1.88
C VAL A 455 -9.36 -55.74 -0.48
N CYS A 456 -9.05 -54.46 -0.33
CA CYS A 456 -8.72 -53.90 0.98
C CYS A 456 -9.78 -54.28 2.03
N PRO A 457 -9.37 -54.91 3.16
CA PRO A 457 -10.30 -55.41 4.17
C PRO A 457 -11.05 -54.29 4.91
N GLN A 458 -10.53 -53.06 4.88
CA GLN A 458 -11.17 -51.87 5.46
C GLN A 458 -12.19 -51.20 4.52
N GLY A 459 -12.42 -51.76 3.33
CA GLY A 459 -13.53 -51.35 2.46
C GLY A 459 -13.31 -50.13 1.58
N CYS A 460 -12.06 -49.66 1.36
CA CYS A 460 -11.79 -48.57 0.39
C CYS A 460 -12.00 -48.97 -1.08
N GLY A 461 -12.21 -50.27 -1.35
CA GLY A 461 -12.48 -50.79 -2.69
C GLY A 461 -11.25 -50.90 -3.60
N GLN A 462 -10.04 -50.58 -3.12
CA GLN A 462 -8.79 -50.84 -3.83
C GLN A 462 -8.42 -52.32 -3.80
N ILE A 463 -7.81 -52.80 -4.89
CA ILE A 463 -7.45 -54.20 -5.10
C ILE A 463 -5.94 -54.30 -5.16
N PHE A 464 -5.39 -55.16 -4.32
CA PHE A 464 -3.95 -55.39 -4.26
C PHE A 464 -3.62 -56.85 -4.51
N GLN A 465 -2.39 -57.12 -4.92
CA GLN A 465 -1.87 -58.49 -4.90
C GLN A 465 -1.49 -58.86 -3.46
N LYS A 466 -1.85 -60.06 -3.00
CA LYS A 466 -1.67 -60.52 -1.61
C LYS A 466 -0.23 -60.44 -1.08
N ARG A 467 0.76 -60.46 -1.96
CA ARG A 467 2.19 -60.37 -1.62
C ARG A 467 2.85 -59.05 -2.04
N SER A 468 2.06 -58.08 -2.51
CA SER A 468 2.61 -56.80 -2.95
C SER A 468 3.03 -55.93 -1.75
N PRO A 469 4.14 -55.17 -1.86
CA PRO A 469 4.52 -54.18 -0.86
C PRO A 469 3.47 -53.07 -0.74
N ALA A 470 2.75 -52.76 -1.82
CA ALA A 470 1.65 -51.79 -1.83
C ALA A 470 0.53 -52.13 -0.82
N LEU A 471 0.18 -53.41 -0.67
CA LEU A 471 -0.81 -53.83 0.35
C LEU A 471 -0.27 -53.70 1.78
N GLN A 472 1.03 -53.99 1.97
CA GLN A 472 1.66 -53.94 3.30
C GLN A 472 1.76 -52.50 3.81
N ASN A 473 2.02 -51.56 2.90
CA ASN A 473 2.14 -50.13 3.18
C ASN A 473 0.83 -49.36 3.00
N HIS A 474 -0.26 -50.04 2.62
CA HIS A 474 -1.57 -49.42 2.49
C HIS A 474 -2.12 -49.01 3.87
N TRP A 475 -2.55 -47.76 3.97
CA TRP A 475 -3.01 -47.18 5.23
C TRP A 475 -4.32 -46.41 5.04
N HIS A 476 -5.06 -46.32 6.14
CA HIS A 476 -6.28 -45.53 6.26
C HIS A 476 -6.12 -44.58 7.44
N CYS A 477 -6.55 -43.33 7.27
CA CYS A 477 -6.63 -42.44 8.40
C CYS A 477 -7.78 -42.86 9.34
N PRO A 478 -7.57 -42.89 10.67
CA PRO A 478 -8.66 -43.12 11.63
C PRO A 478 -9.62 -41.93 11.76
N GLN A 479 -9.18 -40.72 11.39
CA GLN A 479 -9.92 -39.47 11.61
C GLN A 479 -10.61 -38.96 10.33
N ASP A 480 -10.06 -39.27 9.16
CA ASP A 480 -10.52 -38.81 7.86
C ASP A 480 -10.73 -39.94 6.85
N THR A 481 -11.32 -39.64 5.69
CA THR A 481 -11.58 -40.61 4.61
C THR A 481 -10.36 -40.87 3.70
N PHE A 482 -9.21 -40.29 4.01
CA PHE A 482 -8.00 -40.42 3.21
C PHE A 482 -7.37 -41.82 3.31
N THR A 483 -6.84 -42.27 2.18
CA THR A 483 -6.12 -43.53 2.03
C THR A 483 -4.85 -43.30 1.22
N GLY A 484 -3.79 -44.04 1.53
CA GLY A 484 -2.55 -44.00 0.77
C GLY A 484 -1.87 -45.37 0.74
N ASN A 485 -0.86 -45.50 -0.12
CA ASN A 485 -0.16 -46.77 -0.37
C ASN A 485 1.31 -46.73 0.05
N THR A 486 1.80 -45.57 0.51
CA THR A 486 3.21 -45.34 0.84
C THR A 486 3.33 -44.84 2.29
N PRO A 487 4.42 -45.15 3.00
CA PRO A 487 4.66 -44.57 4.33
C PRO A 487 4.84 -43.05 4.29
N LEU A 488 5.44 -42.53 3.20
CA LEU A 488 5.64 -41.09 3.01
C LEU A 488 4.30 -40.34 2.85
N SER A 489 3.31 -40.91 2.13
CA SER A 489 1.96 -40.32 2.05
C SER A 489 1.27 -40.24 3.42
N LEU A 490 1.45 -41.24 4.30
CA LEU A 490 0.89 -41.20 5.66
C LEU A 490 1.53 -40.09 6.49
N GLN A 491 2.86 -39.97 6.45
CA GLN A 491 3.59 -38.91 7.15
C GLN A 491 3.16 -37.53 6.65
N LYS A 492 3.06 -37.35 5.33
CA LYS A 492 2.56 -36.13 4.70
C LYS A 492 1.14 -35.80 5.13
N HIS A 493 0.23 -36.78 5.09
CA HIS A 493 -1.17 -36.59 5.50
C HIS A 493 -1.28 -36.13 6.95
N ASN A 494 -0.57 -36.80 7.87
CA ASN A 494 -0.55 -36.41 9.28
C ASN A 494 0.05 -35.01 9.50
N ALA A 495 1.09 -34.65 8.76
CA ALA A 495 1.73 -33.33 8.80
C ALA A 495 0.80 -32.21 8.33
N ILE A 496 0.02 -32.46 7.27
CA ILE A 496 -0.86 -31.45 6.66
C ILE A 496 -2.19 -31.32 7.42
N TYR A 497 -2.81 -32.44 7.80
CA TYR A 497 -4.19 -32.45 8.31
C TYR A 497 -4.31 -32.62 9.83
N HIS A 498 -3.32 -33.22 10.49
CA HIS A 498 -3.39 -33.58 11.91
C HIS A 498 -2.30 -32.93 12.78
N THR A 499 -1.58 -31.95 12.24
CA THR A 499 -0.56 -31.21 12.98
C THR A 499 -1.06 -29.79 13.21
N LEU A 500 -1.08 -29.36 14.47
CA LEU A 500 -1.44 -28.01 14.88
C LEU A 500 -0.45 -27.01 14.28
N GLN A 501 -0.95 -25.97 13.63
CA GLN A 501 -0.16 -24.94 12.97
C GLN A 501 -0.43 -23.58 13.60
N THR A 502 0.62 -22.88 14.02
CA THR A 502 0.50 -21.51 14.53
C THR A 502 0.83 -20.50 13.44
N CYS A 503 -0.03 -19.51 13.25
CA CYS A 503 0.23 -18.44 12.30
C CYS A 503 1.39 -17.56 12.76
N SER A 504 2.43 -17.43 11.93
CA SER A 504 3.62 -16.62 12.24
C SER A 504 3.35 -15.12 12.36
N SER A 505 2.27 -14.63 11.76
CA SER A 505 1.99 -13.19 11.66
C SER A 505 1.06 -12.70 12.77
N CYS A 506 0.06 -13.51 13.16
CA CYS A 506 -0.93 -13.13 14.19
C CYS A 506 -0.90 -14.01 15.45
N GLY A 507 -0.16 -15.12 15.45
CA GLY A 507 -0.03 -16.02 16.60
C GLY A 507 -1.23 -16.91 16.90
N ILE A 508 -2.24 -16.95 16.02
CA ILE A 508 -3.42 -17.81 16.19
C ILE A 508 -3.10 -19.25 15.78
N ASP A 509 -3.58 -20.21 16.56
CA ASP A 509 -3.44 -21.64 16.31
C ASP A 509 -4.57 -22.20 15.44
N PHE A 510 -4.21 -23.07 14.51
CA PHE A 510 -5.10 -23.72 13.57
C PHE A 510 -4.91 -25.24 13.61
N PRO A 511 -5.99 -26.03 13.44
CA PRO A 511 -5.94 -27.49 13.55
C PRO A 511 -5.17 -28.17 12.41
N SER A 512 -5.08 -27.53 11.24
CA SER A 512 -4.45 -28.09 10.05
C SER A 512 -3.80 -27.00 9.17
N LEU A 513 -2.90 -27.43 8.28
CA LEU A 513 -2.22 -26.54 7.33
C LEU A 513 -3.18 -25.90 6.31
N PRO A 514 -4.18 -26.60 5.73
CA PRO A 514 -5.18 -25.95 4.86
C PRO A 514 -5.99 -24.86 5.57
N THR A 515 -6.36 -25.06 6.84
CA THR A 515 -7.06 -24.03 7.61
C THR A 515 -6.20 -22.80 7.88
N LEU A 516 -4.90 -22.99 8.12
CA LEU A 516 -3.95 -21.88 8.23
C LEU A 516 -3.79 -21.14 6.90
N ALA A 517 -3.67 -21.86 5.78
CA ALA A 517 -3.56 -21.27 4.45
C ALA A 517 -4.78 -20.43 4.08
N HIS A 518 -5.98 -20.92 4.41
CA HIS A 518 -7.22 -20.15 4.25
C HIS A 518 -7.20 -18.87 5.08
N HIS A 519 -6.79 -18.92 6.35
CA HIS A 519 -6.64 -17.71 7.17
C HIS A 519 -5.64 -16.71 6.57
N LYS A 520 -4.44 -17.17 6.18
CA LYS A 520 -3.39 -16.32 5.59
C LYS A 520 -3.83 -15.62 4.31
N THR A 521 -4.68 -16.25 3.50
CA THR A 521 -5.18 -15.69 2.24
C THR A 521 -6.49 -14.92 2.36
N THR A 522 -7.12 -14.85 3.54
CA THR A 522 -8.40 -14.16 3.72
C THR A 522 -8.38 -13.09 4.81
N THR A 523 -8.20 -13.49 6.06
CA THR A 523 -8.43 -12.64 7.25
C THR A 523 -7.16 -12.29 8.01
N CYS A 524 -6.00 -12.82 7.61
CA CYS A 524 -4.76 -12.58 8.32
C CYS A 524 -4.33 -11.10 8.26
N PRO A 525 -4.03 -10.45 9.40
CA PRO A 525 -3.52 -9.07 9.42
C PRO A 525 -2.18 -8.92 8.68
N GLY A 526 -1.38 -9.98 8.63
CA GLY A 526 -0.10 -9.99 7.93
C GLY A 526 -0.17 -10.25 6.43
N LYS A 527 -1.38 -10.47 5.86
CA LYS A 527 -1.56 -10.71 4.43
C LYS A 527 -1.16 -9.48 3.63
N LEU A 528 -0.34 -9.63 2.60
CA LEU A 528 0.11 -8.49 1.78
C LEU A 528 -0.89 -8.14 0.68
N ILE A 529 -1.25 -6.86 0.64
CA ILE A 529 -2.17 -6.25 -0.33
C ILE A 529 -1.51 -5.06 -1.01
N LEU A 530 -1.99 -4.68 -2.19
CA LEU A 530 -1.69 -3.42 -2.87
C LEU A 530 -2.80 -2.42 -2.53
N CYS A 531 -2.52 -1.46 -1.67
CA CYS A 531 -3.52 -0.47 -1.26
C CYS A 531 -3.91 0.43 -2.45
N ARG A 532 -5.21 0.57 -2.70
CA ARG A 532 -5.73 1.43 -3.78
C ARG A 532 -5.49 2.93 -3.59
N PHE A 533 -5.17 3.37 -2.37
CA PHE A 533 -5.02 4.79 -2.02
C PHE A 533 -3.57 5.25 -1.90
N CYS A 534 -2.68 4.46 -1.28
CA CYS A 534 -1.25 4.76 -1.24
C CYS A 534 -0.43 4.11 -2.35
N HIS A 535 -1.00 3.14 -3.08
CA HIS A 535 -0.34 2.40 -4.17
C HIS A 535 0.91 1.63 -3.74
N LEU A 536 1.06 1.34 -2.44
CA LEU A 536 2.15 0.55 -1.87
C LEU A 536 1.67 -0.86 -1.51
N GLN A 537 2.62 -1.80 -1.52
CA GLN A 537 2.39 -3.14 -0.98
C GLN A 537 2.57 -3.12 0.53
N VAL A 538 1.50 -3.41 1.26
CA VAL A 538 1.40 -3.25 2.71
C VAL A 538 0.64 -4.44 3.31
N PRO A 539 0.82 -4.74 4.60
CA PRO A 539 -0.03 -5.68 5.30
C PRO A 539 -1.50 -5.22 5.32
N GLN A 540 -2.42 -6.18 5.36
CA GLN A 540 -3.86 -5.94 5.44
C GLN A 540 -4.26 -5.22 6.75
N GLU A 541 -3.49 -5.45 7.82
CA GLU A 541 -3.72 -4.96 9.17
C GLU A 541 -5.08 -5.41 9.75
N GLY A 542 -5.41 -4.94 10.95
CA GLY A 542 -6.66 -5.27 11.65
C GLY A 542 -6.48 -6.26 12.81
N ASP A 543 -7.50 -6.32 13.67
CA ASP A 543 -7.55 -7.27 14.77
C ASP A 543 -8.16 -8.60 14.26
N PRO A 544 -7.43 -9.72 14.36
CA PRO A 544 -7.93 -11.02 13.91
C PRO A 544 -8.95 -11.65 14.88
N THR A 545 -9.12 -11.08 16.09
CA THR A 545 -10.01 -11.60 17.14
C THR A 545 -11.36 -10.88 17.19
N GLU A 546 -11.45 -9.67 16.62
CA GLU A 546 -12.69 -8.91 16.54
C GLU A 546 -13.47 -9.21 15.24
N PRO A 547 -14.81 -9.19 15.27
CA PRO A 547 -15.59 -9.34 14.06
C PRO A 547 -15.31 -8.19 13.09
N PRO A 548 -15.31 -8.44 11.77
CA PRO A 548 -15.03 -7.41 10.78
C PRO A 548 -16.05 -6.27 10.90
N ASN A 549 -15.54 -5.04 10.99
CA ASN A 549 -16.34 -3.83 11.07
C ASN A 549 -17.39 -3.81 9.93
N PRO A 550 -18.68 -3.54 10.19
CA PRO A 550 -19.71 -3.44 9.16
C PRO A 550 -19.33 -2.55 7.98
N GLU A 551 -18.56 -1.47 8.21
CA GLU A 551 -18.06 -0.61 7.13
C GLU A 551 -17.14 -1.36 6.15
N LEU A 552 -16.29 -2.27 6.63
CA LEU A 552 -15.40 -3.08 5.77
C LEU A 552 -16.22 -4.00 4.88
N LEU A 553 -17.25 -4.64 5.44
CA LEU A 553 -18.11 -5.58 4.71
C LEU A 553 -18.92 -4.88 3.61
N LEU A 554 -19.46 -3.68 3.86
CA LEU A 554 -20.21 -2.94 2.85
C LEU A 554 -19.31 -2.31 1.77
N SER A 555 -18.12 -1.83 2.16
CA SER A 555 -17.22 -1.13 1.24
C SER A 555 -16.31 -2.06 0.43
N GLY A 556 -16.13 -3.31 0.87
CA GLY A 556 -15.18 -4.25 0.27
C GLY A 556 -13.72 -3.80 0.39
N LEU A 557 -13.43 -2.93 1.35
CA LEU A 557 -12.08 -2.44 1.65
C LEU A 557 -11.43 -3.32 2.71
N THR A 558 -10.11 -3.37 2.69
CA THR A 558 -9.32 -3.95 3.78
C THR A 558 -9.17 -2.97 4.94
N PRO A 559 -8.80 -3.42 6.16
CA PRO A 559 -8.57 -2.53 7.31
C PRO A 559 -7.57 -1.41 7.02
N HIS A 560 -6.43 -1.72 6.40
CA HIS A 560 -5.47 -0.71 5.95
C HIS A 560 -6.11 0.27 4.95
N GLU A 561 -6.79 -0.21 3.90
CA GLU A 561 -7.45 0.65 2.91
C GLU A 561 -8.52 1.57 3.54
N LEU A 562 -9.21 1.10 4.58
CA LEU A 562 -10.20 1.88 5.30
C LEU A 562 -9.55 3.08 6.01
N ALA A 563 -8.42 2.84 6.68
CA ALA A 563 -7.67 3.88 7.38
C ALA A 563 -7.05 4.87 6.39
N ASP A 564 -6.39 4.35 5.34
CA ASP A 564 -5.72 5.16 4.32
C ASP A 564 -6.72 5.97 3.47
N GLY A 565 -7.86 5.36 3.13
CA GLY A 565 -8.97 6.01 2.44
C GLY A 565 -9.68 7.08 3.27
N GLY A 566 -9.45 7.11 4.59
CA GLY A 566 -9.91 8.15 5.51
C GLY A 566 -9.16 9.47 5.37
N ARG A 567 -7.98 9.48 4.73
CA ARG A 567 -7.23 10.70 4.42
C ARG A 567 -8.02 11.59 3.47
N THR A 568 -7.88 12.90 3.63
CA THR A 568 -8.64 13.88 2.86
C THR A 568 -7.80 14.57 1.80
N THR A 569 -8.45 14.94 0.69
CA THR A 569 -7.91 15.78 -0.37
C THR A 569 -8.94 16.82 -0.81
N GLU A 570 -8.45 17.87 -1.47
CA GLU A 570 -9.31 18.90 -2.04
C GLU A 570 -9.83 18.48 -3.41
N CYS A 571 -11.14 18.59 -3.62
CA CYS A 571 -11.74 18.37 -4.94
C CYS A 571 -11.30 19.48 -5.90
N HIS A 572 -10.71 19.12 -7.04
CA HIS A 572 -10.28 20.06 -8.08
C HIS A 572 -11.42 20.89 -8.73
N LEU A 573 -12.69 20.48 -8.55
CA LEU A 573 -13.84 21.21 -9.08
C LEU A 573 -14.38 22.24 -8.07
N CYS A 574 -14.62 21.83 -6.84
CA CYS A 574 -15.29 22.67 -5.83
C CYS A 574 -14.40 23.11 -4.66
N ASN A 575 -13.16 22.65 -4.59
CA ASN A 575 -12.19 22.86 -3.50
C ASN A 575 -12.71 22.42 -2.12
N LYS A 576 -13.74 21.56 -2.07
CA LYS A 576 -14.17 20.95 -0.80
C LYS A 576 -13.19 19.86 -0.41
N ILE A 577 -12.94 19.76 0.89
CA ILE A 577 -12.15 18.69 1.49
C ILE A 577 -13.03 17.44 1.52
N VAL A 578 -12.60 16.39 0.82
CA VAL A 578 -13.30 15.10 0.67
C VAL A 578 -12.34 13.97 1.03
N ARG A 579 -12.83 12.89 1.64
CA ARG A 579 -12.03 11.69 1.92
C ARG A 579 -11.72 10.95 0.61
N PHE A 580 -10.55 10.34 0.49
CA PHE A 580 -10.19 9.60 -0.73
C PHE A 580 -11.21 8.52 -1.09
N ARG A 581 -11.70 7.77 -0.10
CA ARG A 581 -12.75 6.76 -0.29
C ARG A 581 -14.05 7.31 -0.88
N ASP A 582 -14.38 8.56 -0.56
CA ASP A 582 -15.63 9.21 -0.97
C ASP A 582 -15.46 10.09 -2.23
N MET A 583 -14.25 10.14 -2.81
CA MET A 583 -13.97 11.01 -3.97
C MET A 583 -14.77 10.58 -5.20
N GLU A 584 -14.90 9.27 -5.45
CA GLU A 584 -15.66 8.78 -6.60
C GLU A 584 -17.15 9.13 -6.51
N THR A 585 -17.76 8.93 -5.34
CA THR A 585 -19.18 9.28 -5.12
C THR A 585 -19.39 10.80 -5.17
N HIS A 586 -18.43 11.57 -4.66
CA HIS A 586 -18.43 13.03 -4.76
C HIS A 586 -18.35 13.52 -6.23
N LEU A 587 -17.50 12.92 -7.06
CA LEU A 587 -17.42 13.26 -8.49
C LEU A 587 -18.70 12.86 -9.24
N ARG A 588 -19.29 11.70 -8.93
CA ARG A 588 -20.61 11.34 -9.48
C ARG A 588 -21.70 12.35 -9.10
N HIS A 589 -21.65 12.89 -7.88
CA HIS A 589 -22.55 13.96 -7.47
C HIS A 589 -22.34 15.24 -8.30
N HIS A 590 -21.09 15.57 -8.64
CA HIS A 590 -20.80 16.67 -9.57
C HIS A 590 -21.39 16.43 -10.96
N ASP A 591 -21.32 15.21 -11.49
CA ASP A 591 -21.92 14.87 -12.78
C ASP A 591 -23.45 14.98 -12.75
N LEU A 592 -24.09 14.51 -11.68
CA LEU A 592 -25.54 14.65 -11.50
C LEU A 592 -25.96 16.12 -11.35
N GLU A 593 -25.19 16.91 -10.60
CA GLU A 593 -25.42 18.36 -10.51
C GLU A 593 -25.23 19.04 -11.87
N ARG A 594 -24.23 18.64 -12.66
CA ARG A 594 -23.96 19.19 -14.00
C ARG A 594 -25.15 18.95 -14.93
N LEU A 595 -25.73 17.76 -14.91
CA LEU A 595 -26.89 17.39 -15.73
C LEU A 595 -28.19 18.05 -15.27
N SER A 596 -28.42 18.16 -13.96
CA SER A 596 -29.66 18.74 -13.40
C SER A 596 -29.64 20.28 -13.29
N ARG A 597 -28.51 20.93 -13.60
CA ARG A 597 -28.37 22.38 -13.44
C ARG A 597 -29.25 23.12 -14.46
N PRO A 598 -30.09 24.07 -14.01
CA PRO A 598 -30.88 24.88 -14.93
C PRO A 598 -29.96 25.78 -15.76
N ALA A 599 -30.36 26.01 -17.01
CA ALA A 599 -29.59 26.84 -17.92
C ALA A 599 -29.43 28.29 -17.39
N PRO A 600 -28.26 28.93 -17.59
CA PRO A 600 -28.03 30.31 -17.18
C PRO A 600 -28.98 31.29 -17.88
N ARG A 601 -29.55 32.24 -17.14
CA ARG A 601 -30.41 33.27 -17.71
C ARG A 601 -29.56 34.33 -18.40
N MET A 602 -29.65 34.43 -19.73
CA MET A 602 -28.93 35.45 -20.50
C MET A 602 -29.52 36.86 -20.28
N CYS A 603 -28.67 37.87 -20.36
CA CYS A 603 -29.13 39.26 -20.44
C CYS A 603 -30.02 39.45 -21.69
N ARG A 604 -31.17 40.11 -21.52
CA ARG A 604 -32.12 40.42 -22.61
C ARG A 604 -31.54 41.32 -23.70
N ASN A 605 -30.42 41.99 -23.43
CA ASN A 605 -29.68 42.71 -24.44
C ASN A 605 -28.87 41.72 -25.31
N VAL A 606 -29.27 41.55 -26.57
CA VAL A 606 -28.70 40.57 -27.51
C VAL A 606 -27.20 40.78 -27.72
N ASN A 607 -26.73 42.02 -27.65
CA ASN A 607 -25.31 42.35 -27.81
C ASN A 607 -24.47 42.09 -26.55
N CYS A 608 -25.09 41.70 -25.43
CA CYS A 608 -24.43 41.53 -24.15
C CYS A 608 -23.92 40.10 -23.97
N GLY A 609 -22.63 39.95 -23.69
CA GLY A 609 -22.00 38.68 -23.34
C GLY A 609 -21.99 38.41 -21.84
N ARG A 610 -23.04 38.79 -21.10
CA ARG A 610 -23.17 38.57 -19.65
C ARG A 610 -24.49 37.89 -19.32
N THR A 611 -24.50 37.09 -18.27
CA THR A 611 -25.73 36.52 -17.71
C THR A 611 -26.43 37.55 -16.81
N GLN A 612 -27.71 37.31 -16.48
CA GLN A 612 -28.47 38.18 -15.58
C GLN A 612 -27.96 38.06 -14.15
N ASP A 613 -27.70 36.82 -13.72
CA ASP A 613 -27.41 36.47 -12.33
C ASP A 613 -25.91 36.34 -12.05
N GLY A 614 -25.04 36.42 -13.07
CA GLY A 614 -23.58 36.31 -12.97
C GLY A 614 -23.08 34.88 -12.73
N ALA A 615 -22.07 34.45 -13.50
CA ALA A 615 -21.44 33.13 -13.37
C ALA A 615 -20.12 33.19 -12.58
N SER A 616 -19.89 32.23 -11.68
CA SER A 616 -18.62 32.06 -10.97
C SER A 616 -17.70 31.03 -11.64
N LYS A 617 -16.40 31.10 -11.32
CA LYS A 617 -15.40 30.09 -11.70
C LYS A 617 -15.71 28.69 -11.12
N THR A 618 -16.37 28.65 -9.96
CA THR A 618 -16.79 27.41 -9.28
C THR A 618 -18.08 26.81 -9.85
N GLY A 619 -18.52 27.26 -11.03
CA GLY A 619 -19.70 26.73 -11.72
C GLY A 619 -21.05 27.30 -11.26
N ASP A 620 -21.10 28.19 -10.27
CA ASP A 620 -22.36 28.78 -9.81
C ASP A 620 -22.87 29.79 -10.82
N THR A 621 -23.96 29.45 -11.52
CA THR A 621 -24.58 30.27 -12.57
C THR A 621 -25.50 31.36 -12.00
N ARG A 622 -25.65 31.42 -10.67
CA ARG A 622 -26.49 32.41 -9.96
C ARG A 622 -25.71 33.18 -8.89
N ALA A 623 -24.38 33.23 -9.01
CA ALA A 623 -23.48 33.77 -8.00
C ALA A 623 -23.80 35.22 -7.60
N GLY A 624 -24.23 36.06 -8.54
CA GLY A 624 -24.62 37.44 -8.31
C GLY A 624 -25.91 37.58 -7.49
N THR A 625 -26.94 36.76 -7.74
CA THR A 625 -28.17 36.78 -6.90
C THR A 625 -27.88 36.40 -5.45
N ARG A 626 -27.05 35.38 -5.22
CA ARG A 626 -26.66 34.95 -3.87
C ARG A 626 -25.84 36.00 -3.13
N LYS A 627 -25.05 36.82 -3.84
CA LYS A 627 -24.27 37.93 -3.27
C LYS A 627 -25.07 39.23 -3.13
N GLY A 628 -26.39 39.23 -3.36
CA GLY A 628 -27.23 40.43 -3.32
C GLY A 628 -26.99 41.40 -4.48
N GLN A 629 -26.24 40.99 -5.50
CA GLN A 629 -25.98 41.73 -6.75
C GLN A 629 -26.78 41.19 -7.94
N GLY A 630 -27.81 40.38 -7.67
CA GLY A 630 -28.69 39.81 -8.68
C GLY A 630 -29.49 40.88 -9.43
N PRO A 631 -30.17 40.51 -10.52
CA PRO A 631 -31.01 41.41 -11.28
C PRO A 631 -32.19 41.84 -10.41
N GLY A 632 -32.05 42.96 -9.71
CA GLY A 632 -33.16 43.68 -9.07
C GLY A 632 -34.08 44.35 -10.09
N ASN A 633 -34.17 43.82 -11.32
CA ASN A 633 -35.00 44.35 -12.39
C ASN A 633 -35.90 43.28 -13.00
N GLU A 634 -37.13 43.66 -13.30
CA GLU A 634 -38.14 42.79 -13.93
C GLU A 634 -37.91 42.66 -15.45
N ILE A 635 -37.04 43.50 -16.01
CA ILE A 635 -36.80 43.66 -17.46
C ILE A 635 -35.88 42.54 -18.00
N GLY A 636 -35.15 41.82 -17.14
CA GLY A 636 -34.24 40.74 -17.52
C GLY A 636 -32.88 41.23 -18.05
N LEU A 637 -32.40 42.38 -17.59
CA LEU A 637 -31.08 42.92 -17.94
C LEU A 637 -30.06 42.61 -16.84
N CYS A 638 -28.80 42.40 -17.21
CA CYS A 638 -27.72 42.34 -16.22
C CYS A 638 -27.53 43.71 -15.53
N SER A 639 -26.91 43.73 -14.36
CA SER A 639 -26.68 44.93 -13.55
C SER A 639 -26.05 46.10 -14.33
N VAL A 640 -25.11 45.80 -15.23
CA VAL A 640 -24.42 46.81 -16.05
C VAL A 640 -25.28 47.34 -17.20
N CYS A 641 -26.10 46.50 -17.83
CA CYS A 641 -27.03 46.98 -18.87
C CYS A 641 -28.19 47.80 -18.27
N PHE A 642 -28.58 47.47 -17.04
CA PHE A 642 -29.67 48.12 -16.32
C PHE A 642 -29.24 49.42 -15.62
N GLY A 643 -27.99 49.55 -15.18
CA GLY A 643 -27.49 50.74 -14.48
C GLY A 643 -27.88 52.10 -15.10
N PRO A 644 -27.72 52.31 -16.42
CA PRO A 644 -28.12 53.55 -17.09
C PRO A 644 -29.65 53.80 -17.16
N LEU A 645 -30.46 52.77 -16.93
CA LEU A 645 -31.92 52.84 -16.94
C LEU A 645 -32.51 52.95 -15.53
N TYR A 646 -31.69 52.70 -14.50
CA TYR A 646 -32.09 52.69 -13.10
C TYR A 646 -32.47 54.09 -12.62
N VAL A 647 -33.62 54.18 -11.98
CA VAL A 647 -34.12 55.38 -11.30
C VAL A 647 -34.85 54.89 -10.05
N SER A 648 -34.66 55.56 -8.92
CA SER A 648 -35.29 55.22 -7.64
C SER A 648 -36.79 55.58 -7.56
N LEU A 649 -37.32 56.27 -8.58
CA LEU A 649 -38.73 56.68 -8.65
C LEU A 649 -39.62 55.50 -9.08
N HIS A 650 -40.66 55.23 -8.30
CA HIS A 650 -41.64 54.17 -8.56
C HIS A 650 -42.47 54.48 -9.82
N ASP A 651 -42.39 53.63 -10.84
CA ASP A 651 -43.09 53.76 -12.14
C ASP A 651 -43.96 52.52 -12.39
N PRO A 652 -45.20 52.48 -11.87
CA PRO A 652 -46.06 51.29 -11.93
C PRO A 652 -46.60 50.97 -13.34
N GLU A 653 -46.60 51.94 -14.26
CA GLU A 653 -47.05 51.73 -15.66
C GLU A 653 -45.88 51.52 -16.65
N GLY A 654 -44.63 51.61 -16.20
CA GLY A 654 -43.43 51.44 -17.05
C GLY A 654 -43.25 52.50 -18.15
N LYS A 655 -44.09 53.54 -18.18
CA LYS A 655 -44.09 54.57 -19.24
C LYS A 655 -42.81 55.41 -19.21
N ALA A 656 -42.30 55.72 -18.03
CA ALA A 656 -41.06 56.50 -17.89
C ALA A 656 -39.85 55.66 -18.30
N LEU A 657 -39.85 54.37 -17.95
CA LEU A 657 -38.85 53.41 -18.42
C LEU A 657 -38.86 53.27 -19.96
N LYS A 658 -40.04 53.11 -20.58
CA LYS A 658 -40.20 53.03 -22.04
C LYS A 658 -39.62 54.25 -22.75
N ARG A 659 -39.92 55.46 -22.26
CA ARG A 659 -39.35 56.72 -22.79
C ARG A 659 -37.83 56.82 -22.63
N ARG A 660 -37.24 56.21 -21.58
CA ARG A 660 -35.78 56.17 -21.41
C ARG A 660 -35.11 55.21 -22.41
N ILE A 661 -35.70 54.04 -22.61
CA ILE A 661 -35.23 53.08 -23.62
C ILE A 661 -35.33 53.68 -25.03
N GLU A 662 -36.46 54.31 -25.37
CA GLU A 662 -36.66 55.00 -26.64
C GLU A 662 -35.60 56.10 -26.88
N ARG A 663 -35.37 56.97 -25.89
CA ARG A 663 -34.32 58.00 -25.96
C ARG A 663 -32.93 57.40 -26.18
N ARG A 664 -32.62 56.28 -25.53
CA ARG A 664 -31.33 55.59 -25.69
C ARG A 664 -31.15 55.05 -27.12
N TYR A 665 -32.17 54.44 -27.70
CA TYR A 665 -32.12 53.98 -29.10
C TYR A 665 -31.99 55.14 -30.10
N LEU A 666 -32.77 56.21 -29.91
CA LEU A 666 -32.68 57.39 -30.77
C LEU A 666 -31.28 57.99 -30.74
N SER A 667 -30.67 58.12 -29.55
CA SER A 667 -29.27 58.56 -29.43
C SER A 667 -28.30 57.61 -30.15
N GLN A 668 -28.46 56.29 -29.99
CA GLN A 668 -27.59 55.32 -30.69
C GLN A 668 -27.69 55.42 -32.22
N LEU A 669 -28.87 55.70 -32.78
CA LEU A 669 -29.11 55.78 -34.23
C LEU A 669 -28.75 57.15 -34.84
N LEU A 670 -28.97 58.24 -34.10
CA LEU A 670 -28.71 59.61 -34.57
C LEU A 670 -27.23 59.98 -34.40
N THR A 671 -26.71 59.91 -33.17
CA THR A 671 -25.35 60.34 -32.83
C THR A 671 -24.34 59.20 -32.93
N GLY A 672 -24.78 57.96 -32.65
CA GLY A 672 -23.86 56.82 -32.52
C GLY A 672 -23.10 56.82 -31.20
N CYS A 673 -22.46 55.70 -30.87
CA CYS A 673 -21.67 55.57 -29.65
C CYS A 673 -20.19 55.97 -29.82
N GLY A 674 -19.76 56.37 -31.02
CA GLY A 674 -18.39 56.82 -31.32
C GLY A 674 -17.28 55.77 -31.21
N LYS A 675 -17.62 54.49 -31.01
CA LYS A 675 -16.65 53.41 -30.74
C LYS A 675 -16.32 52.63 -32.01
N SER A 676 -15.03 52.44 -32.30
CA SER A 676 -14.53 51.73 -33.51
C SER A 676 -14.76 50.22 -33.51
N TRP A 677 -14.96 49.62 -32.34
CA TRP A 677 -15.23 48.18 -32.19
C TRP A 677 -16.71 47.85 -32.06
N CYS A 678 -17.60 48.85 -32.05
CA CYS A 678 -19.04 48.61 -31.96
C CYS A 678 -19.52 47.86 -33.20
N ARG A 679 -20.25 46.76 -33.02
CA ARG A 679 -20.89 45.97 -34.09
C ARG A 679 -22.41 45.92 -33.95
N ASN A 680 -23.00 46.89 -33.24
CA ASN A 680 -24.44 46.96 -33.08
C ASN A 680 -25.09 47.54 -34.33
N GLU A 681 -26.00 46.79 -34.96
CA GLU A 681 -26.77 47.22 -36.13
C GLU A 681 -27.71 48.40 -35.82
N PHE A 682 -28.10 48.57 -34.55
CA PHE A 682 -28.93 49.68 -34.09
C PHE A 682 -28.09 50.83 -33.53
N CYS A 683 -26.90 51.03 -34.10
CA CYS A 683 -26.03 52.16 -33.78
C CYS A 683 -25.35 52.70 -35.04
N ARG A 684 -25.33 54.03 -35.22
CA ARG A 684 -24.65 54.67 -36.36
C ARG A 684 -23.18 54.25 -36.49
N ALA A 685 -22.44 54.29 -35.38
CA ALA A 685 -21.04 53.87 -35.35
C ALA A 685 -20.90 52.36 -35.67
N GLY A 686 -21.83 51.53 -35.18
CA GLY A 686 -21.82 50.09 -35.45
C GLY A 686 -22.12 49.76 -36.91
N ARG A 687 -23.08 50.44 -37.54
CA ARG A 687 -23.38 50.32 -38.98
C ARG A 687 -22.18 50.68 -39.84
N LYS A 688 -21.52 51.80 -39.52
CA LYS A 688 -20.26 52.21 -40.18
C LYS A 688 -19.19 51.12 -40.09
N ASN A 689 -18.99 50.54 -38.90
CA ASN A 689 -17.98 49.50 -38.69
C ASN A 689 -18.35 48.15 -39.35
N LEU A 690 -19.64 47.91 -39.62
CA LEU A 690 -20.15 46.74 -40.35
C LEU A 690 -20.13 46.93 -41.88
N GLY A 691 -19.59 48.04 -42.39
CA GLY A 691 -19.49 48.32 -43.82
C GLY A 691 -20.77 48.88 -44.45
N GLN A 692 -21.75 49.31 -43.64
CA GLN A 692 -22.90 50.07 -44.14
C GLN A 692 -22.52 51.55 -44.29
N GLU A 693 -23.23 52.28 -45.15
CA GLU A 693 -23.03 53.72 -45.36
C GLU A 693 -23.12 54.50 -44.03
N ASP A 694 -22.18 55.44 -43.80
CA ASP A 694 -22.16 56.33 -42.62
C ASP A 694 -23.26 57.41 -42.73
N ARG A 695 -24.51 56.97 -42.68
CA ARG A 695 -25.70 57.82 -42.75
C ARG A 695 -26.40 57.82 -41.40
N SER A 696 -26.57 59.01 -40.81
CA SER A 696 -27.43 59.14 -39.62
C SER A 696 -28.87 58.85 -40.02
N VAL A 697 -29.52 57.94 -39.31
CA VAL A 697 -30.94 57.62 -39.54
C VAL A 697 -31.76 58.81 -39.03
N PRO A 698 -32.46 59.56 -39.89
CA PRO A 698 -33.28 60.67 -39.43
C PRO A 698 -34.38 60.17 -38.50
N THR A 699 -34.83 61.01 -37.56
CA THR A 699 -35.84 60.64 -36.55
C THR A 699 -37.10 60.02 -37.15
N ARG A 700 -37.49 60.44 -38.36
CA ARG A 700 -38.64 59.91 -39.12
C ARG A 700 -38.50 58.43 -39.48
N GLU A 701 -37.28 57.94 -39.68
CA GLU A 701 -36.97 56.54 -40.00
C GLU A 701 -36.58 55.73 -38.76
N ALA A 702 -36.01 56.38 -37.74
CA ALA A 702 -35.57 55.73 -36.51
C ALA A 702 -36.75 55.28 -35.62
N ILE A 703 -37.83 56.07 -35.53
CA ILE A 703 -38.99 55.74 -34.69
C ILE A 703 -39.68 54.43 -35.14
N PRO A 704 -39.97 54.21 -36.44
CA PRO A 704 -40.50 52.93 -36.93
C PRO A 704 -39.60 51.72 -36.64
N MET A 705 -38.27 51.90 -36.62
CA MET A 705 -37.32 50.80 -36.33
C MET A 705 -37.32 50.40 -34.86
N VAL A 706 -37.58 51.33 -33.95
CA VAL A 706 -37.51 51.11 -32.49
C VAL A 706 -38.85 50.65 -31.92
N LYS A 707 -39.97 51.07 -32.53
CA LYS A 707 -41.33 50.79 -32.06
C LYS A 707 -41.61 49.30 -31.78
N PRO A 708 -41.20 48.33 -32.63
CA PRO A 708 -41.41 46.90 -32.37
C PRO A 708 -40.71 46.39 -31.10
N PHE A 709 -39.57 46.97 -30.73
CA PHE A 709 -38.85 46.57 -29.51
C PHE A 709 -39.48 47.14 -28.23
N LEU A 710 -40.29 48.18 -28.35
CA LEU A 710 -41.00 48.86 -27.26
C LEU A 710 -42.44 48.33 -27.06
N GLU A 711 -42.93 47.48 -27.96
CA GLU A 711 -44.21 46.78 -27.84
C GLU A 711 -44.10 45.72 -26.72
N GLY A 712 -45.07 45.69 -25.79
CA GLY A 712 -45.02 44.79 -24.63
C GLY A 712 -44.25 45.31 -23.40
N MET A 713 -43.92 46.61 -23.36
CA MET A 713 -43.26 47.25 -22.21
C MET A 713 -44.23 47.79 -21.12
N ASP A 714 -45.43 47.22 -21.02
CA ASP A 714 -46.53 47.77 -20.21
C ASP A 714 -46.67 47.09 -18.83
N GLY A 715 -45.56 46.56 -18.29
CA GLY A 715 -45.51 45.95 -16.95
C GLY A 715 -46.06 44.52 -16.83
N ARG A 716 -46.56 43.91 -17.91
CA ARG A 716 -47.11 42.52 -17.92
C ARG A 716 -46.27 41.54 -18.74
N GLY A 717 -44.97 41.51 -18.48
CA GLY A 717 -44.05 40.56 -19.10
C GLY A 717 -43.23 41.19 -20.24
N TYR A 718 -41.91 41.15 -20.07
CA TYR A 718 -40.92 41.84 -20.88
C TYR A 718 -40.25 40.85 -21.85
N VAL A 719 -40.82 40.66 -23.05
CA VAL A 719 -40.42 39.55 -23.96
C VAL A 719 -39.56 40.00 -25.16
N THR A 720 -39.71 41.23 -25.65
CA THR A 720 -39.00 41.73 -26.85
C THR A 720 -37.48 41.85 -26.66
N PRO A 721 -36.61 41.48 -27.62
CA PRO A 721 -35.16 41.63 -27.48
C PRO A 721 -34.74 43.11 -27.44
N LEU A 722 -33.64 43.40 -26.72
CA LEU A 722 -33.04 44.74 -26.67
C LEU A 722 -31.65 44.75 -27.32
N HIS A 723 -31.27 45.86 -27.95
CA HIS A 723 -30.04 46.01 -28.73
C HIS A 723 -29.29 47.29 -28.32
N PHE A 724 -28.80 47.32 -27.08
CA PHE A 724 -28.01 48.45 -26.59
C PHE A 724 -26.53 48.28 -26.92
N CYS A 725 -25.84 49.40 -27.14
CA CYS A 725 -24.38 49.39 -27.18
C CYS A 725 -23.82 49.00 -25.80
N VAL A 726 -22.91 48.03 -25.79
CA VAL A 726 -22.21 47.52 -24.60
C VAL A 726 -20.74 47.93 -24.60
N ASP A 727 -19.98 47.49 -23.59
CA ASP A 727 -18.52 47.57 -23.50
C ASP A 727 -17.81 46.57 -24.44
N GLU A 728 -16.54 46.83 -24.74
CA GLU A 728 -15.74 46.04 -25.69
C GLU A 728 -15.61 44.59 -25.23
N ALA A 729 -15.35 44.38 -23.93
CA ALA A 729 -15.20 43.05 -23.34
C ALA A 729 -16.48 42.24 -23.47
N SER A 730 -17.64 42.83 -23.16
CA SER A 730 -18.94 42.15 -23.30
C SER A 730 -19.27 41.79 -24.76
N GLN A 731 -18.99 42.70 -25.71
CA GLN A 731 -19.26 42.44 -27.13
C GLN A 731 -18.32 41.37 -27.71
N LYS A 732 -17.05 41.37 -27.30
CA LYS A 732 -16.07 40.32 -27.63
C LYS A 732 -16.51 38.97 -27.07
N ARG A 733 -16.87 38.91 -25.77
CA ARG A 733 -17.39 37.69 -25.13
C ARG A 733 -18.63 37.14 -25.84
N ARG A 734 -19.55 38.01 -26.26
CA ARG A 734 -20.74 37.59 -27.02
C ARG A 734 -20.36 36.91 -28.35
N THR A 735 -19.45 37.53 -29.10
CA THR A 735 -18.97 36.98 -30.38
C THR A 735 -18.26 35.64 -30.18
N LEU A 736 -17.40 35.55 -29.15
CA LEU A 736 -16.71 34.29 -28.80
C LEU A 736 -17.69 33.21 -28.32
N ALA A 737 -18.75 33.58 -27.60
CA ALA A 737 -19.77 32.64 -27.16
C ALA A 737 -20.55 32.05 -28.33
N GLU A 738 -20.86 32.86 -29.34
CA GLU A 738 -21.52 32.43 -30.57
C GLU A 738 -20.63 31.48 -31.38
N MET A 739 -19.32 31.75 -31.44
CA MET A 739 -18.35 30.83 -32.04
C MET A 739 -18.30 29.48 -31.29
N LEU A 740 -18.17 29.51 -29.95
CA LEU A 740 -18.16 28.29 -29.12
C LEU A 740 -19.46 27.49 -29.22
N ALA A 741 -20.61 28.16 -29.33
CA ALA A 741 -21.91 27.51 -29.49
C ALA A 741 -22.12 26.91 -30.89
N ALA A 742 -21.33 27.37 -31.87
CA ALA A 742 -21.32 26.86 -33.24
C ALA A 742 -20.28 25.75 -33.48
N GLU A 743 -19.30 25.60 -32.58
CA GLU A 743 -18.37 24.46 -32.59
C GLU A 743 -19.17 23.16 -32.42
N LYS A 744 -19.13 22.31 -33.46
CA LYS A 744 -19.64 20.93 -33.38
C LYS A 744 -18.54 20.04 -32.82
N GLY A 745 -18.89 19.15 -31.90
CA GLY A 745 -17.98 18.10 -31.42
C GLY A 745 -17.50 17.19 -32.57
N ILE A 746 -16.43 16.44 -32.31
CA ILE A 746 -15.74 15.56 -33.29
C ILE A 746 -16.69 14.56 -33.97
N GLU A 747 -17.79 14.17 -33.30
CA GLU A 747 -18.80 13.24 -33.82
C GLU A 747 -20.07 13.92 -34.39
N GLY A 748 -20.07 15.25 -34.54
CA GLY A 748 -21.23 16.02 -35.02
C GLY A 748 -22.42 16.08 -34.05
N LYS A 749 -22.35 15.38 -32.90
CA LYS A 749 -23.35 15.32 -31.83
C LYS A 749 -22.94 16.02 -30.53
N GLY A 750 -21.86 16.79 -30.54
CA GLY A 750 -21.39 17.56 -29.38
C GLY A 750 -21.57 19.06 -29.58
N GLY A 751 -21.89 19.78 -28.52
CA GLY A 751 -22.01 21.24 -28.51
C GLY A 751 -22.72 21.72 -27.26
N TYR A 752 -22.43 22.94 -26.81
CA TYR A 752 -23.05 23.54 -25.63
C TYR A 752 -24.14 24.54 -26.02
N GLY A 753 -25.14 24.74 -25.16
CA GLY A 753 -26.11 25.82 -25.34
C GLY A 753 -25.41 27.19 -25.29
N ILE A 754 -25.88 28.16 -26.08
CA ILE A 754 -25.30 29.51 -26.10
C ILE A 754 -25.31 30.17 -24.71
N GLU A 755 -26.31 29.84 -23.90
CA GLU A 755 -26.49 30.29 -22.52
C GLU A 755 -25.31 29.87 -21.64
N TRP A 756 -24.85 28.63 -21.81
CA TRP A 756 -23.68 28.09 -21.13
C TRP A 756 -22.37 28.69 -21.64
N CYS A 757 -22.23 28.89 -22.96
CA CYS A 757 -21.04 29.53 -23.54
C CYS A 757 -20.86 30.97 -23.04
N VAL A 758 -21.97 31.72 -22.91
CA VAL A 758 -21.94 33.08 -22.34
C VAL A 758 -21.54 33.04 -20.87
N ALA A 759 -22.08 32.10 -20.07
CA ALA A 759 -21.72 31.95 -18.67
C ALA A 759 -20.23 31.59 -18.49
N ALA A 760 -19.70 30.68 -19.30
CA ALA A 760 -18.30 30.26 -19.25
C ALA A 760 -17.33 31.41 -19.53
N LEU A 761 -17.62 32.22 -20.57
CA LEU A 761 -16.79 33.38 -20.93
C LEU A 761 -16.94 34.53 -19.94
N GLU A 762 -18.06 34.63 -19.23
CA GLU A 762 -18.22 35.56 -18.12
C GLU A 762 -17.36 35.14 -16.91
N ALA A 763 -17.39 33.85 -16.53
CA ALA A 763 -16.64 33.30 -15.41
C ALA A 763 -15.10 33.36 -15.62
N GLU A 764 -14.63 33.04 -16.82
CA GLU A 764 -13.20 32.99 -17.18
C GLU A 764 -12.69 34.28 -17.83
N ASN A 765 -13.43 35.38 -17.69
CA ASN A 765 -13.08 36.71 -18.19
C ASN A 765 -12.83 36.85 -19.70
N GLY A 766 -13.21 35.86 -20.51
CA GLY A 766 -13.08 35.87 -21.98
C GLY A 766 -11.95 35.00 -22.53
N ASP A 767 -11.30 34.18 -21.69
CA ASP A 767 -10.31 33.19 -22.12
C ASP A 767 -11.01 31.95 -22.71
N LEU A 768 -10.68 31.59 -23.96
CA LEU A 768 -11.33 30.50 -24.70
C LEU A 768 -11.00 29.12 -24.15
N GLU A 769 -9.75 28.86 -23.78
CA GLU A 769 -9.32 27.52 -23.33
C GLU A 769 -9.92 27.21 -21.96
N LYS A 770 -9.85 28.18 -21.04
CA LYS A 770 -10.46 28.05 -19.72
C LYS A 770 -11.97 27.97 -19.81
N ALA A 771 -12.61 28.69 -20.73
CA ALA A 771 -14.05 28.57 -20.96
C ALA A 771 -14.45 27.17 -21.45
N ARG A 772 -13.66 26.52 -22.32
CA ARG A 772 -13.91 25.12 -22.73
C ARG A 772 -13.76 24.15 -21.57
N ALA A 773 -12.74 24.33 -20.72
CA ALA A 773 -12.57 23.52 -19.51
C ALA A 773 -13.76 23.69 -18.55
N TRP A 774 -14.19 24.93 -18.32
CA TRP A 774 -15.36 25.24 -17.49
C TRP A 774 -16.64 24.58 -18.03
N LEU A 775 -16.87 24.64 -19.35
CA LEU A 775 -18.02 24.00 -19.99
C LEU A 775 -18.03 22.48 -19.79
N LYS A 776 -16.88 21.82 -19.94
CA LYS A 776 -16.74 20.38 -19.72
C LYS A 776 -17.09 19.98 -18.28
N SER A 777 -16.70 20.81 -17.32
CA SER A 777 -16.90 20.53 -15.90
C SER A 777 -18.30 20.87 -15.39
N TRP A 778 -18.99 21.86 -15.97
CA TRP A 778 -20.17 22.47 -15.35
C TRP A 778 -21.41 22.58 -16.23
N ALA A 779 -21.31 22.36 -17.55
CA ALA A 779 -22.43 22.46 -18.46
C ALA A 779 -22.81 21.07 -19.03
N PRO A 780 -24.11 20.78 -19.20
CA PRO A 780 -24.55 19.64 -19.98
C PRO A 780 -24.34 19.91 -21.48
N GLN A 781 -23.91 18.90 -22.22
CA GLN A 781 -23.90 18.99 -23.68
C GLN A 781 -25.33 18.94 -24.22
N ARG A 782 -25.58 19.50 -25.41
CA ARG A 782 -26.91 19.47 -26.05
C ARG A 782 -27.44 18.06 -26.33
N SER A 783 -26.57 17.05 -26.33
CA SER A 783 -26.94 15.63 -26.45
C SER A 783 -27.31 14.99 -25.11
N GLU A 784 -26.88 15.60 -23.99
CA GLU A 784 -27.06 15.11 -22.62
C GLU A 784 -28.19 15.84 -21.87
N ALA A 785 -28.50 17.07 -22.29
CA ALA A 785 -29.64 17.88 -21.84
C ALA A 785 -30.91 17.50 -22.60
#